data_AF-A0A0P7BSI5-F1
#
_entry.id   AF-A0A0P7BSI5-F1
#
_cell.length_a   1.000
_cell.length_b   1.000
_cell.length_c   1.000
_cell.angle_alpha   90.00
_cell.angle_beta   90.00
_cell.angle_gamma   90.00
#
_symmetry.space_group_name_H-M   'P 1'
#
loop_
_entity.id
_entity.type
_entity.pdbx_description
1 polymer ?
#
loop_
_entity_poly.entity_id
_entity_poly.type
_entity_poly.pdbx_seq_one_letter_code
_entity_poly.pdbx_strand_id
1 'polypeptide(L)'
;MRLTILTALLFICKLLSAQTIIWDGGGDGSTWEDPLNWDTDAIPCTTCDVIIRGADVSISSNQSIKSLSIRKDLSNITPSHLTQSGGFTLVISSAVTVGFQIHPDCEALMNGITNITGCNTGIYLDGLLNIAGTGTITESGSTFRAITNSGEIQVNGILTVNKNIENYDRIYIYGTLNAVGIPSFRNYFDGFSDGLIQVFSTGNLFIQNPPGTGLYNARTLVNQGQITITNSTGGHAIDNQNIGGTAVLQNFGTIDVTNSASGLYHGTANFTNETTGVINVTNGSKGIECPNLINKGEINISGLTGDSFLGGLTNSGFFHIDQSTNGMSLTQPLINQASGTIKCSNLTNGGISVFYHKLLNEGLIDLDTLGNEGIVLYELVDSLINKGQILINKTVGNGLRTWGNTIHTPVHNYSGAEIKVTNATGAGMGFDGTMKNEGLLEVQNVGGGGMGFSKAVINSDTIKIINGSQYGLSLSYFGTSNSFTNTASGFVQLHSLSDGLSVGDGIFINHGNIDIQELSVYGVVTNSDNFQNFGTIAIDDAGEYGISQGGILTNKSGGEINIINSDKGILNQKRIFNEGLIYINQINDIGFDNNGQSDTLKNLGTIRIVGTGGAGLRYDPFGVIDLFINESSGLIDVSQCSATGIILDGNTHENYGQILIDRCSIGLDDKTFNPGSGTRKFSNFGSVEISNSTLEGFKTVREFYNKPGGRLKILSSGSDAIVTKGLTNEECAWIITDGSIYTPVSIKNDVNDGFIIQDTQDTNRIYNAFENNGVFVDYNRFFPEIGFNAFVNNGHLIQPPAGFLSPGKREFYVVNKGSSAVYTLGNIWANKNHTLIAANANISDGSLLPTVDAPVADSLFFSFSAAGCTKDVPVNINNSPNCGGIYKNLLYTGSADSDWNNRMNYSPKLLPGPCSDVVSNPFLNLTVPTGTKARAHTLQFTPYSYPSAHFLAEPGSVFELDATN
;
A
#
# COMPACT_ATOMS: atom_id res chain seq x y z
N MET A 1 44.17 -114.14 -13.49
CA MET A 1 43.53 -112.96 -14.10
C MET A 1 42.02 -113.12 -13.90
N ARG A 2 41.34 -112.13 -13.29
CA ARG A 2 39.96 -112.16 -12.72
C ARG A 2 39.82 -112.50 -11.23
N LEU A 3 40.57 -111.80 -10.36
CA LEU A 3 40.25 -111.68 -8.94
C LEU A 3 40.90 -110.39 -8.36
N THR A 4 40.70 -109.26 -9.05
CA THR A 4 41.38 -108.00 -8.74
C THR A 4 40.43 -106.79 -8.76
N ILE A 5 39.11 -107.01 -8.85
CA ILE A 5 38.12 -105.92 -8.98
C ILE A 5 37.09 -105.91 -7.82
N LEU A 6 36.99 -106.98 -7.00
CA LEU A 6 35.98 -107.05 -5.94
C LEU A 6 36.45 -106.49 -4.58
N THR A 7 37.77 -106.40 -4.32
CA THR A 7 38.34 -105.88 -3.07
C THR A 7 38.68 -104.38 -3.11
N ALA A 8 38.70 -103.77 -4.30
CA ALA A 8 38.81 -102.31 -4.46
C ALA A 8 37.44 -101.60 -4.42
N LEU A 9 36.34 -102.35 -4.48
CA LEU A 9 34.98 -101.80 -4.50
C LEU A 9 34.34 -101.71 -3.08
N LEU A 10 34.94 -102.35 -2.06
CA LEU A 10 34.42 -102.31 -0.68
C LEU A 10 35.07 -101.25 0.23
N PHE A 11 36.05 -100.47 -0.26
CA PHE A 11 36.69 -99.40 0.51
C PHE A 11 36.44 -97.98 -0.03
N ILE A 12 35.58 -97.84 -1.06
CA ILE A 12 35.33 -96.55 -1.74
C ILE A 12 33.86 -96.07 -1.60
N CYS A 13 33.00 -96.82 -0.89
CA CYS A 13 31.61 -96.41 -0.64
C CYS A 13 31.31 -96.28 0.86
N LYS A 14 32.03 -95.42 1.59
CA LYS A 14 31.33 -94.62 2.62
C LYS A 14 30.64 -93.50 1.86
N LEU A 15 29.42 -93.82 1.42
CA LEU A 15 28.49 -92.86 0.86
C LEU A 15 28.45 -91.61 1.74
N LEU A 16 28.53 -90.47 1.05
CA LEU A 16 28.22 -89.12 1.50
C LEU A 16 26.80 -89.05 2.08
N SER A 17 26.60 -89.65 3.24
CA SER A 17 25.44 -89.40 4.08
C SER A 17 25.69 -88.08 4.80
N ALA A 18 24.71 -87.18 4.79
CA ALA A 18 24.67 -86.12 5.78
C ALA A 18 24.84 -86.77 7.18
N GLN A 19 25.79 -86.28 7.96
CA GLN A 19 26.06 -86.74 9.32
C GLN A 19 25.89 -85.56 10.27
N THR A 20 25.18 -85.79 11.37
CA THR A 20 25.18 -84.87 12.50
C THR A 20 26.44 -85.13 13.30
N ILE A 21 27.26 -84.11 13.53
CA ILE A 21 28.47 -84.18 14.34
C ILE A 21 28.29 -83.25 15.53
N ILE A 22 28.54 -83.76 16.73
CA ILE A 22 28.29 -83.08 18.00
C ILE A 22 29.62 -82.84 18.71
N TRP A 23 29.82 -81.63 19.20
CA TRP A 23 30.92 -81.31 20.10
C TRP A 23 30.75 -82.06 21.43
N ASP A 24 31.71 -82.90 21.80
CA ASP A 24 31.73 -83.62 23.07
C ASP A 24 32.92 -83.24 23.97
N GLY A 25 33.91 -82.53 23.42
CA GLY A 25 35.07 -82.04 24.15
C GLY A 25 36.02 -83.14 24.63
N GLY A 26 36.06 -84.31 23.98
CA GLY A 26 36.93 -85.43 24.37
C GLY A 26 38.44 -85.20 24.23
N GLY A 27 38.86 -84.17 23.50
CA GLY A 27 40.25 -83.76 23.28
C GLY A 27 40.71 -82.65 24.23
N ASP A 28 41.20 -81.54 23.68
CA ASP A 28 41.58 -80.36 24.47
C ASP A 28 40.39 -79.52 25.00
N GLY A 29 39.17 -79.86 24.58
CA GLY A 29 37.93 -79.25 25.02
C GLY A 29 37.63 -77.86 24.47
N SER A 30 38.45 -77.30 23.57
CA SER A 30 38.26 -75.91 23.08
C SER A 30 38.63 -75.63 21.63
N THR A 31 39.40 -76.47 20.94
CA THR A 31 39.82 -76.22 19.54
C THR A 31 39.00 -77.00 18.52
N TRP A 32 38.42 -76.29 17.55
CA TRP A 32 37.63 -76.91 16.47
C TRP A 32 38.44 -77.96 15.70
N GLU A 33 39.74 -77.69 15.53
CA GLU A 33 40.66 -78.50 14.75
C GLU A 33 41.11 -79.80 15.42
N ASP A 34 40.89 -80.00 16.71
CA ASP A 34 41.19 -81.27 17.39
C ASP A 34 40.08 -82.30 17.08
N PRO A 35 40.36 -83.37 16.29
CA PRO A 35 39.35 -84.38 15.96
C PRO A 35 38.72 -85.03 17.18
N LEU A 36 39.44 -85.11 18.32
CA LEU A 36 38.97 -85.76 19.55
C LEU A 36 37.91 -84.94 20.31
N ASN A 37 37.68 -83.69 19.92
CA ASN A 37 36.61 -82.85 20.49
C ASN A 37 35.22 -83.11 19.89
N TRP A 38 35.14 -84.02 18.90
CA TRP A 38 33.93 -84.36 18.18
C TRP A 38 33.53 -85.80 18.46
N ASP A 39 32.23 -86.06 18.58
CA ASP A 39 31.65 -87.40 18.87
C ASP A 39 31.98 -88.50 17.84
N THR A 40 32.51 -88.11 16.68
CA THR A 40 32.97 -89.00 15.61
C THR A 40 34.50 -89.18 15.56
N ASP A 41 35.24 -88.56 16.50
CA ASP A 41 36.69 -88.43 16.51
C ASP A 41 37.26 -87.88 15.18
N ALA A 42 36.49 -87.01 14.51
CA ALA A 42 36.81 -86.46 13.19
C ALA A 42 36.34 -85.01 13.04
N ILE A 43 37.18 -84.18 12.39
CA ILE A 43 36.83 -82.79 12.07
C ILE A 43 35.60 -82.76 11.14
N PRO A 44 34.62 -81.86 11.37
CA PRO A 44 33.45 -81.72 10.52
C PRO A 44 33.75 -81.53 9.03
N CYS A 45 32.96 -82.20 8.21
CA CYS A 45 33.06 -82.20 6.75
C CYS A 45 32.07 -81.23 6.08
N THR A 46 32.22 -81.02 4.77
CA THR A 46 31.35 -80.11 3.97
C THR A 46 29.87 -80.53 3.94
N THR A 47 29.54 -81.78 4.26
CA THR A 47 28.16 -82.30 4.31
C THR A 47 27.65 -82.52 5.74
N CYS A 48 28.42 -82.09 6.74
CA CYS A 48 28.16 -82.37 8.15
C CYS A 48 27.30 -81.26 8.79
N ASP A 49 26.26 -81.66 9.53
CA ASP A 49 25.43 -80.78 10.36
C ASP A 49 26.05 -80.69 11.76
N VAL A 50 26.65 -79.54 12.09
CA VAL A 50 27.45 -79.36 13.32
C VAL A 50 26.60 -78.82 14.46
N ILE A 51 26.76 -79.41 15.65
CA ILE A 51 26.08 -78.97 16.86
C ILE A 51 27.10 -78.74 17.98
N ILE A 52 27.13 -77.52 18.54
CA ILE A 52 27.91 -77.17 19.74
C ILE A 52 26.96 -77.06 20.93
N ARG A 53 27.26 -77.75 22.03
CA ARG A 53 26.42 -77.82 23.24
C ARG A 53 27.24 -77.69 24.53
N GLY A 54 26.92 -76.68 25.34
CA GLY A 54 27.56 -76.38 26.62
C GLY A 54 29.08 -76.22 26.55
N ALA A 55 29.62 -75.60 25.49
CA ALA A 55 31.07 -75.55 25.26
C ALA A 55 31.56 -74.21 24.68
N ASP A 56 32.83 -73.92 24.95
CA ASP A 56 33.59 -72.80 24.38
C ASP A 56 34.48 -73.31 23.25
N VAL A 57 34.10 -73.01 22.01
CA VAL A 57 34.76 -73.54 20.81
C VAL A 57 35.47 -72.42 20.06
N SER A 58 36.72 -72.66 19.67
CA SER A 58 37.53 -71.73 18.87
C SER A 58 37.85 -72.30 17.48
N ILE A 59 37.61 -71.51 16.43
CA ILE A 59 38.01 -71.82 15.04
C ILE A 59 39.26 -71.02 14.71
N SER A 60 40.31 -71.70 14.26
CA SER A 60 41.62 -71.11 13.95
C SER A 60 42.17 -71.55 12.59
N SER A 61 41.30 -72.05 11.72
CA SER A 61 41.61 -72.48 10.36
C SER A 61 40.38 -72.34 9.44
N ASN A 62 40.56 -72.50 8.12
CA ASN A 62 39.43 -72.48 7.20
C ASN A 62 38.56 -73.73 7.37
N GLN A 63 37.26 -73.55 7.56
CA GLN A 63 36.30 -74.62 7.81
C GLN A 63 35.16 -74.57 6.80
N SER A 64 34.64 -75.74 6.41
CA SER A 64 33.52 -75.85 5.47
C SER A 64 32.55 -76.94 5.94
N ILE A 65 31.29 -76.57 6.19
CA ILE A 65 30.25 -77.44 6.78
C ILE A 65 28.89 -77.23 6.10
N LYS A 66 27.91 -78.07 6.46
CA LYS A 66 26.55 -78.01 5.91
C LYS A 66 25.65 -77.05 6.70
N SER A 67 25.65 -77.16 8.02
CA SER A 67 24.92 -76.29 8.95
C SER A 67 25.62 -76.24 10.31
N LEU A 68 25.32 -75.21 11.11
CA LEU A 68 25.85 -75.01 12.45
C LEU A 68 24.75 -74.62 13.42
N SER A 69 24.68 -75.27 14.59
CA SER A 69 23.75 -74.93 15.66
C SER A 69 24.46 -74.85 17.00
N ILE A 70 24.44 -73.67 17.62
CA ILE A 70 25.00 -73.40 18.95
C ILE A 70 23.86 -73.43 19.96
N ARG A 71 23.96 -74.30 20.97
CA ARG A 71 22.90 -74.53 21.97
C ARG A 71 23.46 -74.61 23.38
N LYS A 72 22.64 -74.32 24.37
CA LYS A 72 22.95 -74.69 25.76
C LYS A 72 22.87 -76.19 25.97
N ASP A 73 23.64 -76.68 26.92
CA ASP A 73 23.43 -78.03 27.44
C ASP A 73 22.13 -78.09 28.24
N LEU A 74 21.27 -79.06 27.94
CA LEU A 74 19.99 -79.26 28.63
C LEU A 74 20.19 -79.84 30.03
N SER A 75 21.32 -80.49 30.32
CA SER A 75 21.62 -81.03 31.66
C SER A 75 22.18 -79.98 32.62
N ASN A 76 23.11 -79.14 32.17
CA ASN A 76 23.87 -78.23 33.05
C ASN A 76 23.55 -76.74 32.85
N ILE A 77 22.68 -76.38 31.89
CA ILE A 77 22.29 -74.99 31.56
C ILE A 77 23.51 -74.12 31.17
N THR A 78 24.65 -74.73 30.87
CA THR A 78 25.84 -74.00 30.40
C THR A 78 25.57 -73.52 28.97
N PRO A 79 25.66 -72.21 28.70
CA PRO A 79 25.59 -71.69 27.34
C PRO A 79 26.80 -72.16 26.52
N SER A 80 26.70 -72.06 25.20
CA SER A 80 27.84 -72.30 24.31
C SER A 80 28.34 -70.99 23.73
N HIS A 81 29.65 -70.87 23.57
CA HIS A 81 30.31 -69.75 22.93
C HIS A 81 31.13 -70.26 21.74
N LEU A 82 30.97 -69.66 20.57
CA LEU A 82 31.81 -69.90 19.40
C LEU A 82 32.66 -68.68 19.10
N THR A 83 33.98 -68.83 19.05
CA THR A 83 34.91 -67.78 18.63
C THR A 83 35.60 -68.16 17.34
N GLN A 84 35.35 -67.42 16.26
CA GLN A 84 36.16 -67.49 15.05
C GLN A 84 37.34 -66.52 15.17
N SER A 85 38.57 -67.04 15.08
CA SER A 85 39.78 -66.21 15.06
C SER A 85 39.92 -65.44 13.74
N GLY A 86 40.59 -64.29 13.78
CA GLY A 86 40.80 -63.45 12.59
C GLY A 86 41.64 -64.13 11.51
N GLY A 87 41.33 -63.85 10.24
CA GLY A 87 42.09 -64.34 9.08
C GLY A 87 41.61 -65.68 8.48
N PHE A 88 40.60 -66.31 9.08
CA PHE A 88 40.06 -67.60 8.61
C PHE A 88 38.65 -67.47 8.02
N THR A 89 38.28 -68.42 7.15
CA THR A 89 36.95 -68.49 6.51
C THR A 89 36.15 -69.67 7.04
N LEU A 90 34.93 -69.43 7.52
CA LEU A 90 33.90 -70.45 7.78
C LEU A 90 32.91 -70.45 6.61
N VAL A 91 32.79 -71.57 5.89
CA VAL A 91 31.83 -71.74 4.81
C VAL A 91 30.70 -72.66 5.27
N ILE A 92 29.47 -72.18 5.20
CA ILE A 92 28.26 -72.97 5.46
C ILE A 92 27.52 -73.06 4.12
N SER A 93 27.43 -74.24 3.52
CA SER A 93 26.89 -74.41 2.16
C SER A 93 25.93 -75.58 2.06
N SER A 94 24.60 -75.33 2.00
CA SER A 94 23.59 -76.40 1.88
C SER A 94 22.16 -75.91 1.67
N ALA A 95 21.33 -76.70 0.97
CA ALA A 95 19.87 -76.59 0.89
C ALA A 95 19.17 -76.98 2.22
N VAL A 96 19.43 -76.24 3.30
CA VAL A 96 18.79 -76.40 4.62
C VAL A 96 17.87 -75.22 4.93
N THR A 97 16.94 -75.41 5.87
CA THR A 97 16.04 -74.34 6.35
C THR A 97 16.80 -73.21 7.04
N VAL A 98 17.79 -73.54 7.88
CA VAL A 98 18.64 -72.57 8.59
C VAL A 98 20.10 -73.01 8.46
N GLY A 99 20.98 -72.11 8.01
CA GLY A 99 22.41 -72.38 7.88
C GLY A 99 23.16 -72.31 9.21
N PHE A 100 22.97 -71.22 9.95
CA PHE A 100 23.59 -70.96 11.25
C PHE A 100 22.54 -70.57 12.29
N GLN A 101 22.41 -71.35 13.35
CA GLN A 101 21.45 -71.13 14.42
C GLN A 101 22.15 -70.85 15.75
N ILE A 102 21.80 -69.75 16.42
CA ILE A 102 22.28 -69.38 17.75
C ILE A 102 21.07 -69.32 18.68
N HIS A 103 20.99 -70.25 19.63
CA HIS A 103 19.88 -70.34 20.59
C HIS A 103 19.98 -69.29 21.71
N PRO A 104 18.92 -69.10 22.52
CA PRO A 104 18.96 -68.20 23.67
C PRO A 104 20.15 -68.49 24.58
N ASP A 105 20.68 -67.43 25.21
CA ASP A 105 21.82 -67.47 26.12
C ASP A 105 23.18 -67.84 25.48
N CYS A 106 23.22 -68.21 24.19
CA CYS A 106 24.45 -68.59 23.49
C CYS A 106 25.05 -67.40 22.72
N GLU A 107 26.35 -67.48 22.43
CA GLU A 107 27.09 -66.42 21.74
C GLU A 107 27.92 -66.94 20.56
N ALA A 108 27.99 -66.15 19.49
CA ALA A 108 29.00 -66.31 18.44
C ALA A 108 29.78 -65.01 18.23
N LEU A 109 31.09 -65.06 18.41
CA LEU A 109 32.05 -64.00 18.11
C LEU A 109 32.77 -64.30 16.79
N MET A 110 32.55 -63.46 15.79
CA MET A 110 33.07 -63.63 14.43
C MET A 110 34.16 -62.59 14.13
N ASN A 111 35.44 -63.00 14.21
CA ASN A 111 36.58 -62.16 13.81
C ASN A 111 37.11 -62.46 12.40
N GLY A 112 36.71 -63.59 11.80
CA GLY A 112 37.06 -63.99 10.44
C GLY A 112 35.94 -63.76 9.42
N ILE A 113 36.08 -64.33 8.23
CA ILE A 113 35.05 -64.31 7.18
C ILE A 113 34.11 -65.49 7.41
N THR A 114 32.80 -65.27 7.35
CA THR A 114 31.79 -66.34 7.41
C THR A 114 30.85 -66.25 6.24
N ASN A 115 30.99 -67.17 5.28
CA ASN A 115 30.20 -67.25 4.07
C ASN A 115 29.09 -68.31 4.24
N ILE A 116 27.83 -67.91 4.07
CA ILE A 116 26.67 -68.81 4.16
C ILE A 116 25.96 -68.84 2.81
N THR A 117 25.78 -70.00 2.20
CA THR A 117 25.20 -70.16 0.85
C THR A 117 24.18 -71.30 0.78
N GLY A 118 23.15 -71.13 -0.04
CA GLY A 118 22.19 -72.19 -0.38
C GLY A 118 21.07 -72.46 0.64
N CYS A 119 20.98 -71.73 1.75
CA CYS A 119 19.97 -71.90 2.79
C CYS A 119 18.67 -71.10 2.51
N ASN A 120 17.57 -71.44 3.19
CA ASN A 120 16.38 -70.56 3.22
C ASN A 120 16.68 -69.33 4.10
N THR A 121 17.00 -69.55 5.37
CA THR A 121 17.48 -68.52 6.30
C THR A 121 18.97 -68.70 6.56
N GLY A 122 19.77 -67.66 6.37
CA GLY A 122 21.22 -67.72 6.63
C GLY A 122 21.53 -67.89 8.10
N ILE A 123 21.16 -66.87 8.89
CA ILE A 123 21.30 -66.86 10.35
C ILE A 123 19.92 -66.75 11.01
N TYR A 124 19.64 -67.66 11.94
CA TYR A 124 18.55 -67.54 12.90
C TYR A 124 19.13 -67.34 14.30
N LEU A 125 18.79 -66.21 14.92
CA LEU A 125 19.44 -65.73 16.13
C LEU A 125 18.42 -65.46 17.24
N ASP A 126 18.50 -66.21 18.34
CA ASP A 126 17.80 -65.92 19.61
C ASP A 126 18.81 -65.56 20.74
N GLY A 127 20.11 -65.72 20.49
CA GLY A 127 21.22 -65.36 21.38
C GLY A 127 21.97 -64.09 20.95
N LEU A 128 23.28 -64.03 21.18
CA LEU A 128 24.15 -62.91 20.79
C LEU A 128 25.02 -63.27 19.58
N LEU A 129 25.01 -62.42 18.55
CA LEU A 129 25.97 -62.46 17.44
C LEU A 129 26.84 -61.20 17.47
N ASN A 130 28.13 -61.37 17.77
CA ASN A 130 29.11 -60.29 17.78
C ASN A 130 30.04 -60.39 16.56
N ILE A 131 30.01 -59.40 15.69
CA ILE A 131 30.89 -59.27 14.52
C ILE A 131 31.98 -58.27 14.87
N ALA A 132 33.18 -58.73 15.22
CA ALA A 132 34.32 -57.85 15.54
C ALA A 132 35.37 -57.76 14.42
N GLY A 133 35.34 -58.67 13.44
CA GLY A 133 36.14 -58.63 12.21
C GLY A 133 35.31 -58.35 10.94
N THR A 134 35.71 -58.90 9.80
CA THR A 134 34.95 -58.79 8.53
C THR A 134 34.06 -60.01 8.30
N GLY A 135 32.81 -59.97 8.78
CA GLY A 135 31.78 -60.96 8.45
C GLY A 135 31.10 -60.65 7.12
N THR A 136 31.08 -61.60 6.17
CA THR A 136 30.41 -61.43 4.87
C THR A 136 29.42 -62.56 4.63
N ILE A 137 28.13 -62.31 4.84
CA ILE A 137 27.06 -63.27 4.58
C ILE A 137 26.58 -63.06 3.13
N THR A 138 27.02 -63.93 2.22
CA THR A 138 26.63 -63.89 0.80
C THR A 138 25.76 -65.09 0.45
N GLU A 139 24.44 -64.90 0.33
CA GLU A 139 23.51 -65.99 0.00
C GLU A 139 23.11 -66.05 -1.48
N SER A 140 23.07 -67.27 -2.04
CA SER A 140 22.55 -67.58 -3.39
C SER A 140 21.40 -68.61 -3.31
N GLY A 141 20.15 -68.16 -3.34
CA GLY A 141 18.95 -69.00 -3.25
C GLY A 141 17.65 -68.24 -3.55
N SER A 142 16.58 -68.96 -3.91
CA SER A 142 15.32 -68.38 -4.44
C SER A 142 14.33 -67.84 -3.40
N THR A 143 14.58 -68.01 -2.09
CA THR A 143 13.59 -67.66 -1.05
C THR A 143 14.18 -67.43 0.37
N PHE A 144 14.10 -66.16 0.84
CA PHE A 144 13.82 -65.69 2.23
C PHE A 144 14.89 -65.59 3.36
N ARG A 145 15.56 -64.41 3.46
CA ARG A 145 16.17 -63.76 4.68
C ARG A 145 17.64 -64.15 5.01
N ALA A 146 18.56 -63.18 4.94
CA ALA A 146 19.95 -63.35 5.39
C ALA A 146 20.01 -63.55 6.92
N ILE A 147 19.25 -62.75 7.67
CA ILE A 147 19.23 -62.82 9.13
C ILE A 147 17.79 -62.68 9.61
N THR A 148 17.38 -63.57 10.49
CA THR A 148 16.18 -63.43 11.33
C THR A 148 16.65 -63.31 12.78
N ASN A 149 16.48 -62.14 13.39
CA ASN A 149 16.98 -61.83 14.72
C ASN A 149 15.86 -61.67 15.75
N SER A 150 15.77 -62.58 16.72
CA SER A 150 14.97 -62.47 17.94
C SER A 150 15.85 -62.27 19.20
N GLY A 151 17.16 -62.07 19.03
CA GLY A 151 18.13 -61.76 20.08
C GLY A 151 18.92 -60.48 19.78
N GLU A 152 20.24 -60.51 19.94
CA GLU A 152 21.09 -59.31 19.81
C GLU A 152 22.19 -59.47 18.75
N ILE A 153 22.28 -58.50 17.82
CA ILE A 153 23.42 -58.37 16.89
C ILE A 153 24.26 -57.16 17.31
N GLN A 154 25.56 -57.38 17.48
CA GLN A 154 26.56 -56.33 17.64
C GLN A 154 27.50 -56.32 16.45
N VAL A 155 27.53 -55.22 15.69
CA VAL A 155 28.45 -55.02 14.56
C VAL A 155 29.55 -54.07 14.99
N ASN A 156 30.67 -54.61 15.47
CA ASN A 156 31.88 -53.89 15.84
C ASN A 156 32.86 -53.74 14.65
N GLY A 157 32.87 -54.71 13.73
CA GLY A 157 33.65 -54.72 12.50
C GLY A 157 32.81 -54.42 11.24
N ILE A 158 32.91 -55.25 10.21
CA ILE A 158 32.13 -55.10 8.97
C ILE A 158 31.21 -56.32 8.81
N LEU A 159 29.90 -56.09 8.70
CA LEU A 159 28.91 -57.09 8.33
C LEU A 159 28.36 -56.76 6.94
N THR A 160 28.59 -57.61 5.94
CA THR A 160 27.96 -57.47 4.63
C THR A 160 26.88 -58.53 4.44
N VAL A 161 25.67 -58.10 4.04
CA VAL A 161 24.53 -58.96 3.71
C VAL A 161 24.03 -58.62 2.31
N ASN A 162 23.56 -59.62 1.57
CA ASN A 162 23.03 -59.45 0.22
C ASN A 162 21.53 -59.73 0.08
N LYS A 163 20.85 -60.01 1.20
CA LYS A 163 19.42 -60.30 1.33
C LYS A 163 18.84 -59.60 2.58
N ASN A 164 17.54 -59.75 2.80
CA ASN A 164 16.79 -59.10 3.87
C ASN A 164 17.33 -59.43 5.27
N ILE A 165 17.41 -58.42 6.12
CA ILE A 165 17.54 -58.58 7.58
C ILE A 165 16.16 -58.33 8.18
N GLU A 166 15.69 -59.26 9.00
CA GLU A 166 14.47 -59.11 9.78
C GLU A 166 14.84 -59.10 11.26
N ASN A 167 14.68 -57.95 11.90
CA ASN A 167 14.97 -57.72 13.29
C ASN A 167 13.67 -57.69 14.09
N TYR A 168 13.63 -58.47 15.17
CA TYR A 168 12.56 -58.46 16.16
C TYR A 168 13.07 -57.90 17.51
N ASP A 169 14.33 -58.10 17.88
CA ASP A 169 14.93 -57.53 19.10
C ASP A 169 15.99 -56.44 18.82
N ARG A 170 17.29 -56.65 19.06
CA ARG A 170 18.30 -55.56 19.08
C ARG A 170 19.39 -55.68 18.03
N ILE A 171 19.68 -54.57 17.34
CA ILE A 171 20.87 -54.40 16.47
C ILE A 171 21.64 -53.15 16.89
N TYR A 172 22.88 -53.36 17.28
CA TYR A 172 23.85 -52.33 17.63
C TYR A 172 24.94 -52.24 16.57
N ILE A 173 25.11 -51.07 15.95
CA ILE A 173 26.10 -50.86 14.88
C ILE A 173 27.15 -49.86 15.36
N TYR A 174 28.33 -50.37 15.72
CA TYR A 174 29.52 -49.59 16.07
C TYR A 174 30.50 -49.46 14.89
N GLY A 175 30.54 -50.46 14.02
CA GLY A 175 31.36 -50.55 12.80
C GLY A 175 30.56 -50.28 11.53
N THR A 176 30.51 -51.21 10.58
CA THR A 176 29.78 -51.02 9.30
C THR A 176 28.88 -52.20 8.98
N LEU A 177 27.60 -51.93 8.71
CA LEU A 177 26.63 -52.89 8.17
C LEU A 177 26.30 -52.51 6.73
N ASN A 178 26.73 -53.33 5.77
CA ASN A 178 26.46 -53.19 4.34
C ASN A 178 25.34 -54.13 3.91
N ALA A 179 24.21 -53.61 3.49
CA ALA A 179 23.13 -54.33 2.86
C ALA A 179 23.10 -54.00 1.36
N VAL A 180 23.65 -54.88 0.51
CA VAL A 180 23.85 -54.61 -0.93
C VAL A 180 23.12 -55.64 -1.81
N GLY A 181 22.38 -55.19 -2.84
CA GLY A 181 21.79 -56.09 -3.84
C GLY A 181 20.27 -56.05 -3.85
N ILE A 182 19.61 -56.99 -3.16
CA ILE A 182 18.14 -57.00 -2.98
C ILE A 182 17.71 -57.05 -1.48
N PRO A 183 18.33 -56.30 -0.55
CA PRO A 183 17.90 -56.33 0.84
C PRO A 183 16.81 -55.30 1.14
N SER A 184 15.73 -55.73 1.80
CA SER A 184 14.94 -54.85 2.67
C SER A 184 15.38 -55.08 4.11
N PHE A 185 15.75 -54.03 4.82
CA PHE A 185 16.03 -54.07 6.25
C PHE A 185 14.73 -53.81 7.01
N ARG A 186 14.26 -54.76 7.81
CA ARG A 186 12.96 -54.67 8.48
C ARG A 186 13.12 -54.81 9.99
N ASN A 187 12.78 -53.75 10.73
CA ASN A 187 12.59 -53.77 12.18
C ASN A 187 11.12 -53.99 12.49
N TYR A 188 10.76 -55.21 12.88
CA TYR A 188 9.39 -55.65 13.07
C TYR A 188 8.88 -55.40 14.49
N PHE A 189 7.55 -55.33 14.56
CA PHE A 189 6.77 -55.44 15.78
C PHE A 189 6.20 -56.86 15.85
N ASP A 190 6.57 -57.66 16.84
CA ASP A 190 5.97 -58.98 17.11
C ASP A 190 5.00 -58.98 18.32
N GLY A 191 4.91 -57.85 19.04
CA GLY A 191 4.09 -57.71 20.25
C GLY A 191 4.75 -58.19 21.56
N PHE A 192 5.97 -58.73 21.52
CA PHE A 192 6.68 -59.28 22.69
C PHE A 192 8.05 -58.64 22.93
N SER A 193 8.68 -58.05 21.91
CA SER A 193 10.02 -57.44 21.97
C SER A 193 10.04 -55.96 21.54
N ASP A 194 11.04 -55.20 22.00
CA ASP A 194 11.13 -53.73 21.85
C ASP A 194 11.77 -53.26 20.52
N GLY A 195 12.20 -54.18 19.64
CA GLY A 195 12.71 -53.89 18.29
C GLY A 195 13.57 -52.61 18.19
N LEU A 196 14.85 -52.65 18.54
CA LEU A 196 15.74 -51.49 18.51
C LEU A 196 16.82 -51.65 17.44
N ILE A 197 16.93 -50.64 16.57
CA ILE A 197 18.13 -50.41 15.77
C ILE A 197 18.83 -49.17 16.33
N GLN A 198 20.09 -49.32 16.71
CA GLN A 198 20.91 -48.20 17.15
C GLN A 198 22.22 -48.18 16.37
N VAL A 199 22.42 -47.09 15.62
CA VAL A 199 23.67 -46.78 14.93
C VAL A 199 24.45 -45.84 15.84
N PHE A 200 25.59 -46.27 16.36
CA PHE A 200 26.44 -45.44 17.22
C PHE A 200 27.27 -44.44 16.40
N SER A 201 27.93 -43.50 17.06
CA SER A 201 28.65 -42.38 16.40
C SER A 201 29.75 -42.78 15.42
N THR A 202 30.36 -43.94 15.60
CA THR A 202 31.35 -44.53 14.67
C THR A 202 30.71 -45.47 13.64
N GLY A 203 29.44 -45.80 13.83
CA GLY A 203 28.69 -46.79 13.08
C GLY A 203 28.21 -46.28 11.72
N ASN A 204 28.19 -47.17 10.73
CA ASN A 204 27.67 -46.91 9.40
C ASN A 204 26.68 -48.00 8.97
N LEU A 205 25.51 -47.61 8.47
CA LEU A 205 24.51 -48.49 7.87
C LEU A 205 24.32 -48.10 6.40
N PHE A 206 24.74 -48.98 5.48
CA PHE A 206 24.61 -48.77 4.04
C PHE A 206 23.55 -49.70 3.46
N ILE A 207 22.54 -49.17 2.76
CA ILE A 207 21.51 -49.96 2.05
C ILE A 207 21.49 -49.55 0.58
N GLN A 208 21.78 -50.49 -0.33
CA GLN A 208 21.93 -50.19 -1.76
C GLN A 208 21.03 -51.03 -2.65
N ASN A 209 20.34 -50.35 -3.57
CA ASN A 209 19.42 -50.91 -4.57
C ASN A 209 18.25 -51.74 -4.00
N PRO A 210 17.58 -51.33 -2.89
CA PRO A 210 16.44 -52.09 -2.41
C PRO A 210 15.29 -52.04 -3.45
N PRO A 211 14.64 -53.17 -3.76
CA PRO A 211 13.55 -53.21 -4.76
C PRO A 211 12.28 -52.50 -4.30
N GLY A 212 12.16 -52.22 -3.00
CA GLY A 212 11.05 -51.53 -2.33
C GLY A 212 11.61 -50.68 -1.18
N THR A 213 10.96 -50.69 -0.02
CA THR A 213 11.46 -49.95 1.15
C THR A 213 12.87 -50.41 1.56
N GLY A 214 13.79 -49.45 1.74
CA GLY A 214 15.17 -49.72 2.18
C GLY A 214 15.20 -50.15 3.65
N LEU A 215 14.80 -49.24 4.53
CA LEU A 215 14.66 -49.45 5.97
C LEU A 215 13.19 -49.31 6.36
N TYR A 216 12.56 -50.42 6.71
CA TYR A 216 11.25 -50.43 7.34
C TYR A 216 11.42 -50.47 8.86
N ASN A 217 10.94 -49.45 9.58
CA ASN A 217 11.01 -49.40 11.04
C ASN A 217 9.61 -49.33 11.66
N ALA A 218 9.25 -50.35 12.44
CA ALA A 218 8.01 -50.37 13.22
C ALA A 218 8.18 -50.01 14.71
N ARG A 219 9.40 -49.70 15.15
CA ARG A 219 9.79 -49.52 16.56
C ARG A 219 10.80 -48.38 16.72
N THR A 220 11.91 -48.58 17.44
CA THR A 220 12.88 -47.52 17.75
C THR A 220 14.06 -47.56 16.79
N LEU A 221 14.33 -46.44 16.13
CA LEU A 221 15.55 -46.17 15.38
C LEU A 221 16.26 -44.96 16.00
N VAL A 222 17.47 -45.19 16.53
CA VAL A 222 18.36 -44.12 17.00
C VAL A 222 19.59 -44.09 16.12
N ASN A 223 19.81 -42.97 15.43
CA ASN A 223 21.01 -42.76 14.63
C ASN A 223 21.93 -41.74 15.30
N GLN A 224 23.15 -42.13 15.64
CA GLN A 224 24.24 -41.25 16.09
C GLN A 224 25.40 -41.23 15.09
N GLY A 225 25.44 -42.17 14.14
CA GLY A 225 26.48 -42.33 13.11
C GLY A 225 25.98 -41.97 11.72
N GLN A 226 26.24 -42.81 10.72
CA GLN A 226 25.81 -42.59 9.33
C GLN A 226 24.82 -43.68 8.87
N ILE A 227 23.70 -43.26 8.28
CA ILE A 227 22.79 -44.13 7.53
C ILE A 227 22.78 -43.63 6.08
N THR A 228 23.07 -44.50 5.11
CA THR A 228 23.05 -44.15 3.69
C THR A 228 22.19 -45.14 2.92
N ILE A 229 21.21 -44.65 2.17
CA ILE A 229 20.29 -45.46 1.36
C ILE A 229 20.28 -44.93 -0.09
N THR A 230 20.60 -45.80 -1.05
CA THR A 230 20.68 -45.40 -2.47
C THR A 230 19.85 -46.29 -3.38
N ASN A 231 19.23 -45.69 -4.41
CA ASN A 231 18.54 -46.39 -5.51
C ASN A 231 17.35 -47.26 -5.05
N SER A 232 16.51 -46.77 -4.13
CA SER A 232 15.26 -47.46 -3.76
C SER A 232 14.20 -47.32 -4.86
N THR A 233 13.75 -48.42 -5.48
CA THR A 233 12.91 -48.35 -6.71
C THR A 233 11.41 -48.52 -6.51
N GLY A 234 10.92 -48.83 -5.30
CA GLY A 234 9.52 -49.24 -5.09
C GLY A 234 8.87 -48.83 -3.76
N GLY A 235 9.48 -47.92 -3.00
CA GLY A 235 8.96 -47.44 -1.71
C GLY A 235 9.77 -46.30 -1.12
N HIS A 236 9.56 -46.02 0.17
CA HIS A 236 10.35 -45.05 0.92
C HIS A 236 11.75 -45.61 1.22
N ALA A 237 12.79 -44.79 1.14
CA ALA A 237 14.11 -45.19 1.61
C ALA A 237 14.06 -45.56 3.09
N ILE A 238 13.36 -44.75 3.90
CA ILE A 238 13.00 -45.06 5.28
C ILE A 238 11.48 -44.99 5.43
N ASP A 239 10.87 -46.10 5.82
CA ASP A 239 9.44 -46.20 6.13
C ASP A 239 9.27 -46.47 7.63
N ASN A 240 9.00 -45.41 8.39
CA ASN A 240 8.81 -45.50 9.82
C ASN A 240 7.32 -45.62 10.16
N GLN A 241 6.80 -46.85 10.14
CA GLN A 241 5.39 -47.11 10.39
C GLN A 241 5.10 -47.28 11.87
N ASN A 242 4.19 -46.46 12.38
CA ASN A 242 3.80 -46.51 13.78
C ASN A 242 2.74 -47.60 14.05
N ILE A 243 3.11 -48.86 13.82
CA ILE A 243 2.27 -50.00 14.19
C ILE A 243 2.23 -50.08 15.72
N GLY A 244 1.10 -49.69 16.32
CA GLY A 244 0.88 -49.78 17.77
C GLY A 244 1.28 -48.55 18.59
N GLY A 245 1.60 -47.41 17.98
CA GLY A 245 1.81 -46.13 18.71
C GLY A 245 3.20 -45.92 19.32
N THR A 246 4.17 -46.79 19.03
CA THR A 246 5.49 -46.83 19.70
C THR A 246 6.69 -46.53 18.79
N ALA A 247 6.50 -46.30 17.50
CA ALA A 247 7.65 -46.10 16.60
C ALA A 247 8.28 -44.72 16.82
N VAL A 248 9.59 -44.70 17.10
CA VAL A 248 10.38 -43.48 17.35
C VAL A 248 11.55 -43.46 16.39
N LEU A 249 11.76 -42.32 15.72
CA LEU A 249 12.95 -42.05 14.93
C LEU A 249 13.65 -40.81 15.47
N GLN A 250 14.87 -41.00 15.98
CA GLN A 250 15.73 -39.94 16.50
C GLN A 250 17.05 -39.92 15.73
N ASN A 251 17.33 -38.77 15.11
CA ASN A 251 18.57 -38.57 14.35
C ASN A 251 19.48 -37.57 15.06
N PHE A 252 20.61 -38.05 15.57
CA PHE A 252 21.76 -37.26 16.05
C PHE A 252 22.93 -37.26 15.05
N GLY A 253 22.94 -38.22 14.12
CA GLY A 253 23.98 -38.41 13.10
C GLY A 253 23.56 -37.94 11.71
N THR A 254 24.09 -38.58 10.67
CA THR A 254 23.77 -38.27 9.26
C THR A 254 22.87 -39.33 8.66
N ILE A 255 21.81 -38.92 7.95
CA ILE A 255 20.98 -39.77 7.09
C ILE A 255 21.07 -39.25 5.66
N ASP A 256 21.65 -40.04 4.76
CA ASP A 256 21.76 -39.73 3.33
C ASP A 256 20.85 -40.64 2.51
N VAL A 257 19.92 -40.05 1.77
CA VAL A 257 19.05 -40.76 0.83
C VAL A 257 19.28 -40.21 -0.58
N THR A 258 19.62 -41.08 -1.53
CA THR A 258 19.88 -40.68 -2.92
C THR A 258 19.17 -41.58 -3.94
N ASN A 259 18.67 -41.01 -5.04
CA ASN A 259 18.09 -41.75 -6.17
C ASN A 259 16.95 -42.69 -5.76
N SER A 260 16.16 -42.31 -4.76
CA SER A 260 15.11 -43.16 -4.19
C SER A 260 13.73 -42.68 -4.63
N ALA A 261 12.79 -43.61 -4.84
CA ALA A 261 11.42 -43.29 -5.24
C ALA A 261 10.79 -42.30 -4.25
N SER A 262 10.79 -42.63 -2.96
CA SER A 262 10.46 -41.67 -1.91
C SER A 262 11.56 -41.64 -0.84
N GLY A 263 11.76 -40.49 -0.21
CA GLY A 263 12.76 -40.30 0.84
C GLY A 263 12.35 -40.97 2.15
N LEU A 264 11.78 -40.17 3.06
CA LEU A 264 11.43 -40.62 4.42
C LEU A 264 9.92 -40.52 4.62
N TYR A 265 9.32 -41.55 5.18
CA TYR A 265 7.93 -41.54 5.64
C TYR A 265 7.84 -41.86 7.12
N HIS A 266 6.95 -41.15 7.83
CA HIS A 266 6.67 -41.42 9.23
C HIS A 266 5.16 -41.36 9.50
N GLY A 267 4.57 -42.47 9.97
CA GLY A 267 3.12 -42.69 9.89
C GLY A 267 2.23 -41.87 10.83
N THR A 268 2.55 -41.73 12.11
CA THR A 268 1.65 -41.03 13.07
C THR A 268 2.30 -40.44 14.33
N ALA A 269 3.62 -40.58 14.56
CA ALA A 269 4.31 -40.01 15.73
C ALA A 269 5.29 -38.88 15.35
N ASN A 270 6.05 -38.39 16.34
CA ASN A 270 7.05 -37.35 16.12
C ASN A 270 8.33 -37.97 15.55
N PHE A 271 8.79 -37.46 14.41
CA PHE A 271 10.16 -37.67 13.93
C PHE A 271 11.01 -36.50 14.44
N THR A 272 12.12 -36.78 15.16
CA THR A 272 13.03 -35.73 15.63
C THR A 272 14.39 -35.81 14.95
N ASN A 273 14.79 -34.73 14.27
CA ASN A 273 16.16 -34.45 13.89
C ASN A 273 16.78 -33.55 14.97
N GLU A 274 17.72 -34.10 15.74
CA GLU A 274 18.35 -33.41 16.86
C GLU A 274 19.41 -32.41 16.37
N THR A 275 19.94 -31.58 17.27
CA THR A 275 20.80 -30.44 16.91
C THR A 275 22.06 -30.79 16.11
N THR A 276 22.61 -31.99 16.30
CA THR A 276 23.76 -32.49 15.52
C THR A 276 23.36 -33.30 14.29
N GLY A 277 22.06 -33.57 14.15
CA GLY A 277 21.51 -34.42 13.10
C GLY A 277 21.50 -33.71 11.75
N VAL A 278 21.93 -34.43 10.72
CA VAL A 278 21.89 -34.00 9.32
C VAL A 278 21.06 -35.01 8.52
N ILE A 279 20.13 -34.53 7.70
CA ILE A 279 19.34 -35.36 6.80
C ILE A 279 19.44 -34.80 5.39
N ASN A 280 19.93 -35.60 4.45
CA ASN A 280 20.01 -35.25 3.04
C ASN A 280 19.10 -36.18 2.23
N VAL A 281 18.16 -35.62 1.47
CA VAL A 281 17.31 -36.36 0.53
C VAL A 281 17.50 -35.80 -0.86
N THR A 282 18.09 -36.57 -1.75
CA THR A 282 18.56 -36.10 -3.06
C THR A 282 18.06 -36.99 -4.19
N ASN A 283 17.63 -36.39 -5.30
CA ASN A 283 17.24 -37.06 -6.54
C ASN A 283 16.19 -38.16 -6.34
N GLY A 284 14.91 -37.86 -6.49
CA GLY A 284 13.84 -38.80 -6.20
C GLY A 284 12.47 -38.29 -6.59
N SER A 285 11.40 -39.03 -6.28
CA SER A 285 10.04 -38.54 -6.56
C SER A 285 9.44 -37.75 -5.41
N LYS A 286 9.70 -38.15 -4.16
CA LYS A 286 9.19 -37.46 -2.96
C LYS A 286 10.26 -37.35 -1.87
N GLY A 287 10.18 -36.31 -1.07
CA GLY A 287 11.15 -36.03 -0.01
C GLY A 287 10.74 -36.64 1.33
N ILE A 288 10.25 -35.82 2.25
CA ILE A 288 9.85 -36.23 3.59
C ILE A 288 8.34 -36.09 3.76
N GLU A 289 7.69 -37.20 4.14
CA GLU A 289 6.26 -37.26 4.46
C GLU A 289 6.10 -37.58 5.96
N CYS A 290 5.76 -36.57 6.77
CA CYS A 290 5.67 -36.73 8.22
C CYS A 290 4.62 -35.79 8.84
N PRO A 291 3.59 -36.31 9.53
CA PRO A 291 2.58 -35.48 10.19
C PRO A 291 3.17 -34.48 11.19
N ASN A 292 4.26 -34.84 11.89
CA ASN A 292 4.94 -33.95 12.82
C ASN A 292 6.46 -34.19 12.85
N LEU A 293 7.18 -33.39 12.07
CA LEU A 293 8.63 -33.35 12.06
C LEU A 293 9.14 -32.26 13.02
N ILE A 294 9.99 -32.63 13.96
CA ILE A 294 10.73 -31.71 14.82
C ILE A 294 12.16 -31.62 14.30
N ASN A 295 12.54 -30.48 13.73
CA ASN A 295 13.90 -30.25 13.24
C ASN A 295 14.65 -29.25 14.13
N LYS A 296 15.74 -29.70 14.76
CA LYS A 296 16.69 -28.86 15.50
C LYS A 296 18.07 -28.80 14.86
N GLY A 297 18.34 -29.69 13.89
CA GLY A 297 19.60 -29.81 13.16
C GLY A 297 19.47 -29.29 11.73
N GLU A 298 20.04 -30.02 10.78
CA GLU A 298 20.06 -29.67 9.35
C GLU A 298 19.27 -30.68 8.51
N ILE A 299 18.40 -30.18 7.63
CA ILE A 299 17.67 -30.98 6.64
C ILE A 299 17.83 -30.34 5.27
N ASN A 300 18.38 -31.08 4.31
CA ASN A 300 18.57 -30.66 2.93
C ASN A 300 17.82 -31.60 1.99
N ILE A 301 16.98 -31.05 1.12
CA ILE A 301 16.18 -31.79 0.16
C ILE A 301 16.43 -31.21 -1.23
N SER A 302 16.83 -32.02 -2.21
CA SER A 302 17.07 -31.50 -3.57
C SER A 302 16.84 -32.47 -4.72
N GLY A 303 16.59 -31.92 -5.90
CA GLY A 303 16.48 -32.70 -7.14
C GLY A 303 15.24 -33.58 -7.21
N LEU A 304 14.15 -33.22 -6.51
CA LEU A 304 12.95 -34.06 -6.44
C LEU A 304 11.93 -33.70 -7.53
N THR A 305 11.26 -34.70 -8.09
CA THR A 305 10.26 -34.49 -9.16
C THR A 305 8.83 -34.24 -8.64
N GLY A 306 8.55 -34.53 -7.37
CA GLY A 306 7.25 -34.33 -6.70
C GLY A 306 7.38 -33.48 -5.43
N ASP A 307 6.54 -33.77 -4.42
CA ASP A 307 6.53 -33.01 -3.16
C ASP A 307 7.80 -33.23 -2.35
N SER A 308 8.50 -32.13 -2.03
CA SER A 308 9.71 -32.17 -1.21
C SER A 308 9.38 -32.38 0.26
N PHE A 309 8.31 -31.76 0.75
CA PHE A 309 7.84 -31.95 2.12
C PHE A 309 6.31 -32.01 2.17
N LEU A 310 5.78 -33.00 2.89
CA LEU A 310 4.35 -33.15 3.15
C LEU A 310 4.12 -33.41 4.65
N GLY A 311 3.41 -32.51 5.33
CA GLY A 311 3.02 -32.71 6.73
C GLY A 311 3.16 -31.47 7.62
N GLY A 312 3.59 -31.66 8.87
CA GLY A 312 3.75 -30.61 9.88
C GLY A 312 5.19 -30.47 10.32
N LEU A 313 5.63 -29.24 10.58
CA LEU A 313 7.03 -28.92 10.87
C LEU A 313 7.14 -28.02 12.10
N THR A 314 7.88 -28.45 13.11
CA THR A 314 8.43 -27.59 14.15
C THR A 314 9.93 -27.43 13.91
N ASN A 315 10.36 -26.27 13.43
CA ASN A 315 11.74 -26.00 13.04
C ASN A 315 12.42 -25.02 13.99
N SER A 316 13.58 -25.39 14.50
CA SER A 316 14.52 -24.52 15.23
C SER A 316 15.95 -24.61 14.70
N GLY A 317 16.19 -25.44 13.68
CA GLY A 317 17.44 -25.57 12.94
C GLY A 317 17.33 -25.06 11.49
N PHE A 318 18.05 -25.69 10.57
CA PHE A 318 18.07 -25.36 9.15
C PHE A 318 17.27 -26.39 8.33
N PHE A 319 16.34 -25.91 7.51
CA PHE A 319 15.52 -26.72 6.61
C PHE A 319 15.57 -26.12 5.21
N HIS A 320 16.17 -26.82 4.25
CA HIS A 320 16.41 -26.31 2.89
C HIS A 320 15.87 -27.27 1.82
N ILE A 321 15.08 -26.71 0.89
CA ILE A 321 14.67 -27.37 -0.34
C ILE A 321 15.29 -26.63 -1.53
N ASP A 322 15.93 -27.34 -2.46
CA ASP A 322 16.54 -26.76 -3.66
C ASP A 322 16.33 -27.60 -4.92
N GLN A 323 16.24 -26.97 -6.09
CA GLN A 323 16.22 -27.67 -7.39
C GLN A 323 15.15 -28.78 -7.51
N SER A 324 13.98 -28.57 -6.92
CA SER A 324 12.87 -29.53 -6.90
C SER A 324 11.64 -29.02 -7.65
N THR A 325 10.71 -29.90 -7.98
CA THR A 325 9.45 -29.49 -8.62
C THR A 325 8.57 -28.70 -7.65
N ASN A 326 8.25 -29.28 -6.48
CA ASN A 326 7.39 -28.69 -5.47
C ASN A 326 8.16 -28.44 -4.17
N GLY A 327 7.81 -27.36 -3.46
CA GLY A 327 8.36 -27.06 -2.13
C GLY A 327 7.63 -27.82 -1.01
N MET A 328 6.98 -27.08 -0.12
CA MET A 328 6.31 -27.61 1.07
C MET A 328 4.79 -27.62 0.91
N SER A 329 4.17 -28.77 1.18
CA SER A 329 2.71 -28.94 1.26
C SER A 329 2.32 -29.25 2.71
N LEU A 330 1.80 -28.25 3.40
CA LEU A 330 1.50 -28.35 4.83
C LEU A 330 0.09 -28.85 5.08
N THR A 331 -0.01 -30.08 5.58
CA THR A 331 -1.26 -30.72 6.01
C THR A 331 -1.41 -30.76 7.53
N GLN A 332 -0.49 -30.12 8.25
CA GLN A 332 -0.45 -29.87 9.69
C GLN A 332 0.25 -28.51 9.92
N PRO A 333 0.25 -27.94 11.14
CA PRO A 333 0.87 -26.64 11.40
C PRO A 333 2.37 -26.59 11.06
N LEU A 334 2.82 -25.42 10.61
CA LEU A 334 4.24 -25.06 10.55
C LEU A 334 4.54 -24.07 11.66
N ILE A 335 5.55 -24.39 12.47
CA ILE A 335 6.09 -23.55 13.55
C ILE A 335 7.58 -23.39 13.30
N ASN A 336 8.00 -22.24 12.78
CA ASN A 336 9.40 -21.87 12.66
C ASN A 336 9.78 -21.00 13.87
N GLN A 337 10.58 -21.54 14.78
CA GLN A 337 11.03 -20.85 15.99
C GLN A 337 12.07 -19.78 15.66
N ALA A 338 12.37 -18.90 16.62
CA ALA A 338 13.28 -17.75 16.40
C ALA A 338 14.68 -18.11 15.87
N SER A 339 15.21 -19.30 16.20
CA SER A 339 16.50 -19.79 15.67
C SER A 339 16.37 -20.53 14.34
N GLY A 340 15.14 -20.83 13.91
CA GLY A 340 14.85 -21.65 12.74
C GLY A 340 14.98 -20.87 11.44
N THR A 341 15.59 -21.52 10.45
CA THR A 341 15.65 -21.05 9.07
C THR A 341 14.99 -22.08 8.16
N ILE A 342 14.03 -21.64 7.35
CA ILE A 342 13.43 -22.41 6.27
C ILE A 342 13.80 -21.73 4.96
N LYS A 343 14.44 -22.47 4.06
CA LYS A 343 14.83 -21.98 2.74
C LYS A 343 14.23 -22.84 1.64
N CYS A 344 13.62 -22.23 0.63
CA CYS A 344 13.18 -22.92 -0.58
C CYS A 344 13.71 -22.18 -1.80
N SER A 345 14.48 -22.85 -2.66
CA SER A 345 15.07 -22.22 -3.83
C SER A 345 14.96 -23.05 -5.12
N ASN A 346 14.96 -22.36 -6.27
CA ASN A 346 15.00 -22.98 -7.60
C ASN A 346 13.90 -24.04 -7.81
N LEU A 347 12.65 -23.67 -7.48
CA LEU A 347 11.51 -24.59 -7.59
C LEU A 347 10.75 -24.39 -8.89
N THR A 348 10.28 -25.49 -9.49
CA THR A 348 9.49 -25.43 -10.73
C THR A 348 8.07 -24.91 -10.48
N ASN A 349 7.50 -25.15 -9.30
CA ASN A 349 6.18 -24.68 -8.88
C ASN A 349 6.32 -23.69 -7.69
N GLY A 350 5.40 -23.77 -6.72
CA GLY A 350 5.35 -22.85 -5.59
C GLY A 350 6.24 -23.24 -4.41
N GLY A 351 6.44 -22.28 -3.49
CA GLY A 351 7.26 -22.43 -2.29
C GLY A 351 6.54 -23.18 -1.17
N ILE A 352 5.60 -22.52 -0.48
CA ILE A 352 4.88 -23.08 0.67
C ILE A 352 3.37 -23.03 0.42
N SER A 353 2.72 -24.18 0.44
CA SER A 353 1.27 -24.33 0.37
C SER A 353 0.72 -24.75 1.73
N VAL A 354 -0.20 -23.98 2.29
CA VAL A 354 -0.80 -24.23 3.60
C VAL A 354 -2.25 -24.66 3.44
N PHE A 355 -2.61 -25.83 3.96
CA PHE A 355 -3.96 -26.37 3.94
C PHE A 355 -4.51 -26.49 5.36
N TYR A 356 -5.64 -25.85 5.67
CA TYR A 356 -6.41 -26.00 6.93
C TYR A 356 -5.71 -25.61 8.26
N HIS A 357 -4.43 -25.24 8.26
CA HIS A 357 -3.62 -25.14 9.48
C HIS A 357 -2.82 -23.84 9.61
N LYS A 358 -2.30 -23.57 10.81
CA LYS A 358 -1.53 -22.37 11.12
C LYS A 358 -0.11 -22.41 10.56
N LEU A 359 0.33 -21.28 10.01
CA LEU A 359 1.75 -20.96 9.77
C LEU A 359 2.18 -19.93 10.82
N LEU A 360 3.05 -20.33 11.75
CA LEU A 360 3.68 -19.45 12.74
C LEU A 360 5.17 -19.33 12.41
N ASN A 361 5.61 -18.12 12.13
CA ASN A 361 7.02 -17.81 11.91
C ASN A 361 7.55 -16.84 12.97
N GLU A 362 8.59 -17.24 13.69
CA GLU A 362 9.37 -16.40 14.61
C GLU A 362 10.83 -16.25 14.14
N GLY A 363 11.29 -17.09 13.20
CA GLY A 363 12.63 -17.07 12.61
C GLY A 363 12.66 -16.53 11.18
N LEU A 364 13.48 -17.14 10.32
CA LEU A 364 13.61 -16.78 8.90
C LEU A 364 12.90 -17.80 7.99
N ILE A 365 12.05 -17.32 7.09
CA ILE A 365 11.59 -18.04 5.90
C ILE A 365 12.11 -17.30 4.67
N ASP A 366 12.94 -17.95 3.86
CA ASP A 366 13.59 -17.40 2.66
C ASP A 366 13.20 -18.22 1.41
N LEU A 367 12.42 -17.61 0.52
CA LEU A 367 11.89 -18.24 -0.69
C LEU A 367 12.44 -17.52 -1.92
N ASP A 368 13.21 -18.20 -2.77
CA ASP A 368 13.88 -17.58 -3.93
C ASP A 368 13.72 -18.39 -5.21
N THR A 369 13.42 -17.72 -6.33
CA THR A 369 13.37 -18.35 -7.67
C THR A 369 12.34 -19.48 -7.72
N LEU A 370 11.06 -19.11 -7.81
CA LEU A 370 9.92 -20.02 -7.77
C LEU A 370 9.08 -19.91 -9.05
N GLY A 371 8.76 -21.05 -9.67
CA GLY A 371 7.97 -21.09 -10.90
C GLY A 371 6.47 -20.88 -10.73
N ASN A 372 5.97 -20.74 -9.49
CA ASN A 372 4.62 -20.28 -9.21
C ASN A 372 4.57 -19.34 -7.98
N GLU A 373 3.53 -19.40 -7.12
CA GLU A 373 3.43 -18.52 -5.96
C GLU A 373 4.47 -18.81 -4.86
N GLY A 374 4.83 -17.77 -4.09
CA GLY A 374 5.72 -17.91 -2.92
C GLY A 374 5.07 -18.66 -1.77
N ILE A 375 4.09 -18.03 -1.13
CA ILE A 375 3.25 -18.64 -0.09
C ILE A 375 1.78 -18.59 -0.52
N VAL A 376 1.11 -19.75 -0.45
CA VAL A 376 -0.33 -19.86 -0.70
C VAL A 376 -1.04 -20.39 0.54
N LEU A 377 -2.01 -19.63 1.04
CA LEU A 377 -2.92 -20.05 2.10
C LEU A 377 -4.26 -20.46 1.47
N TYR A 378 -4.59 -21.74 1.47
CA TYR A 378 -5.85 -22.24 0.94
C TYR A 378 -7.03 -22.04 1.91
N GLU A 379 -8.24 -22.38 1.46
CA GLU A 379 -9.46 -22.27 2.26
C GLU A 379 -9.30 -22.95 3.64
N LEU A 380 -9.91 -22.34 4.66
CA LEU A 380 -9.93 -22.83 6.05
C LEU A 380 -8.59 -22.84 6.78
N VAL A 381 -7.53 -22.22 6.23
CA VAL A 381 -6.29 -21.98 6.99
C VAL A 381 -6.61 -21.12 8.22
N ASP A 382 -6.18 -21.58 9.41
CA ASP A 382 -6.35 -20.90 10.70
C ASP A 382 -5.79 -19.47 10.65
N SER A 383 -4.50 -19.32 10.36
CA SER A 383 -3.82 -18.03 10.30
C SER A 383 -2.39 -18.14 9.78
N LEU A 384 -1.90 -17.05 9.19
CA LEU A 384 -0.47 -16.77 9.09
C LEU A 384 -0.10 -15.75 10.17
N ILE A 385 0.78 -16.15 11.08
CA ILE A 385 1.32 -15.29 12.13
C ILE A 385 2.82 -15.14 11.90
N ASN A 386 3.25 -13.92 11.59
CA ASN A 386 4.65 -13.58 11.43
C ASN A 386 5.14 -12.70 12.60
N LYS A 387 6.18 -13.16 13.27
CA LYS A 387 6.97 -12.44 14.29
C LYS A 387 8.46 -12.36 13.92
N GLY A 388 8.87 -13.00 12.81
CA GLY A 388 10.24 -13.02 12.29
C GLY A 388 10.30 -12.39 10.90
N GLN A 389 11.08 -12.99 10.00
CA GLN A 389 11.23 -12.52 8.62
C GLN A 389 10.69 -13.55 7.62
N ILE A 390 9.88 -13.07 6.67
CA ILE A 390 9.45 -13.83 5.49
C ILE A 390 9.94 -13.06 4.27
N LEU A 391 10.91 -13.62 3.56
CA LEU A 391 11.51 -13.06 2.36
C LEU A 391 11.10 -13.91 1.16
N ILE A 392 10.50 -13.29 0.16
CA ILE A 392 10.01 -13.95 -1.06
C ILE A 392 10.59 -13.21 -2.26
N ASN A 393 11.32 -13.90 -3.11
CA ASN A 393 12.04 -13.31 -4.23
C ASN A 393 11.85 -14.12 -5.52
N LYS A 394 11.73 -13.42 -6.65
CA LYS A 394 11.69 -14.01 -8.01
C LYS A 394 10.63 -15.12 -8.16
N THR A 395 9.38 -14.80 -7.84
CA THR A 395 8.24 -15.70 -8.10
C THR A 395 7.65 -15.42 -9.47
N VAL A 396 7.26 -16.47 -10.21
CA VAL A 396 6.48 -16.29 -11.44
C VAL A 396 5.04 -15.89 -11.11
N GLY A 397 4.45 -16.52 -10.09
CA GLY A 397 3.13 -16.20 -9.57
C GLY A 397 3.16 -15.03 -8.59
N ASN A 398 2.12 -14.97 -7.73
CA ASN A 398 2.06 -13.99 -6.66
C ASN A 398 3.10 -14.29 -5.56
N GLY A 399 3.64 -13.26 -4.92
CA GLY A 399 4.54 -13.46 -3.79
C GLY A 399 3.84 -14.15 -2.61
N LEU A 400 2.75 -13.54 -2.13
CA LEU A 400 1.92 -14.12 -1.07
C LEU A 400 0.44 -14.04 -1.44
N ARG A 401 -0.26 -15.17 -1.35
CA ARG A 401 -1.66 -15.28 -1.74
C ARG A 401 -2.48 -15.99 -0.67
N THR A 402 -3.64 -15.45 -0.34
CA THR A 402 -4.68 -16.19 0.38
C THR A 402 -5.83 -16.47 -0.57
N TRP A 403 -6.33 -17.70 -0.53
CA TRP A 403 -7.40 -18.20 -1.40
C TRP A 403 -8.58 -18.63 -0.53
N GLY A 404 -9.75 -18.05 -0.78
CA GLY A 404 -10.98 -18.62 -0.23
C GLY A 404 -12.24 -17.77 -0.30
N ASN A 405 -13.34 -18.40 -0.69
CA ASN A 405 -14.61 -17.71 -0.92
C ASN A 405 -15.53 -17.67 0.31
N THR A 406 -15.27 -18.46 1.35
CA THR A 406 -16.23 -18.69 2.45
C THR A 406 -15.71 -18.47 3.87
N ILE A 407 -14.44 -18.80 4.17
CA ILE A 407 -13.82 -18.58 5.48
C ILE A 407 -12.46 -17.92 5.28
N HIS A 408 -12.34 -16.72 5.82
CA HIS A 408 -11.27 -15.78 5.55
C HIS A 408 -10.05 -16.07 6.44
N THR A 409 -8.91 -16.37 5.82
CA THR A 409 -7.66 -16.63 6.54
C THR A 409 -7.01 -15.31 7.01
N PRO A 410 -6.92 -15.07 8.33
CA PRO A 410 -6.27 -13.88 8.87
C PRO A 410 -4.74 -13.97 8.70
N VAL A 411 -4.15 -12.85 8.32
CA VAL A 411 -2.70 -12.63 8.25
C VAL A 411 -2.32 -11.58 9.28
N HIS A 412 -1.36 -11.87 10.15
CA HIS A 412 -0.87 -10.94 11.17
C HIS A 412 0.65 -10.84 11.12
N ASN A 413 1.15 -9.66 10.73
CA ASN A 413 2.56 -9.29 10.82
C ASN A 413 2.77 -8.46 12.08
N TYR A 414 3.47 -9.00 13.08
CA TYR A 414 3.68 -8.36 14.37
C TYR A 414 4.75 -7.25 14.32
N SER A 415 4.78 -6.40 15.35
CA SER A 415 5.81 -5.38 15.50
C SER A 415 7.22 -5.98 15.53
N GLY A 416 8.13 -5.35 14.77
CA GLY A 416 9.50 -5.83 14.54
C GLY A 416 9.63 -6.95 13.50
N ALA A 417 8.52 -7.48 12.99
CA ALA A 417 8.51 -8.52 11.97
C ALA A 417 8.47 -7.94 10.54
N GLU A 418 8.93 -8.74 9.57
CA GLU A 418 9.05 -8.34 8.17
C GLU A 418 8.40 -9.38 7.23
N ILE A 419 7.58 -8.92 6.30
CA ILE A 419 7.16 -9.69 5.12
C ILE A 419 7.57 -8.89 3.88
N LYS A 420 8.49 -9.45 3.09
CA LYS A 420 9.07 -8.78 1.93
C LYS A 420 8.93 -9.63 0.67
N VAL A 421 8.31 -9.06 -0.37
CA VAL A 421 8.16 -9.66 -1.70
C VAL A 421 8.93 -8.84 -2.72
N THR A 422 9.82 -9.48 -3.48
CA THR A 422 10.69 -8.80 -4.46
C THR A 422 10.73 -9.54 -5.79
N ASN A 423 10.80 -8.80 -6.90
CA ASN A 423 11.02 -9.34 -8.26
C ASN A 423 9.98 -10.39 -8.70
N ALA A 424 8.73 -10.30 -8.24
CA ALA A 424 7.65 -11.19 -8.66
C ALA A 424 7.15 -10.81 -10.05
N THR A 425 6.93 -11.75 -10.98
CA THR A 425 6.30 -11.41 -12.26
C THR A 425 4.78 -11.27 -12.16
N GLY A 426 4.16 -11.89 -11.16
CA GLY A 426 2.75 -11.70 -10.80
C GLY A 426 2.51 -10.49 -9.88
N ALA A 427 1.42 -10.52 -9.13
CA ALA A 427 1.15 -9.51 -8.09
C ALA A 427 2.03 -9.73 -6.86
N GLY A 428 2.31 -8.68 -6.08
CA GLY A 428 3.06 -8.81 -4.85
C GLY A 428 2.31 -9.64 -3.82
N MET A 429 1.14 -9.15 -3.40
CA MET A 429 0.29 -9.80 -2.40
C MET A 429 -1.19 -9.75 -2.76
N GLY A 430 -1.91 -10.86 -2.58
CA GLY A 430 -3.36 -10.95 -2.80
C GLY A 430 -4.05 -11.57 -1.60
N PHE A 431 -4.91 -10.80 -0.93
CA PHE A 431 -5.61 -11.24 0.29
C PHE A 431 -7.11 -11.40 0.08
N ASP A 432 -7.58 -12.63 0.21
CA ASP A 432 -8.99 -12.96 0.37
C ASP A 432 -9.48 -12.90 1.83
N GLY A 433 -8.56 -12.69 2.77
CA GLY A 433 -8.81 -12.66 4.21
C GLY A 433 -8.46 -11.33 4.88
N THR A 434 -8.66 -11.26 6.21
CA THR A 434 -8.29 -10.07 6.97
C THR A 434 -6.78 -9.97 7.16
N MET A 435 -6.25 -8.76 7.25
CA MET A 435 -4.84 -8.53 7.52
C MET A 435 -4.67 -7.50 8.63
N LYS A 436 -3.71 -7.76 9.52
CA LYS A 436 -3.18 -6.78 10.47
C LYS A 436 -1.67 -6.66 10.28
N ASN A 437 -1.19 -5.44 10.02
CA ASN A 437 0.23 -5.13 9.93
C ASN A 437 0.64 -4.20 11.10
N GLU A 438 1.57 -4.66 11.91
CA GLU A 438 2.21 -3.91 13.00
C GLU A 438 3.74 -3.82 12.81
N GLY A 439 4.28 -4.40 11.72
CA GLY A 439 5.70 -4.37 11.35
C GLY A 439 5.92 -3.86 9.92
N LEU A 440 6.96 -4.36 9.24
CA LEU A 440 7.27 -4.00 7.86
C LEU A 440 6.61 -4.95 6.87
N LEU A 441 5.83 -4.40 5.94
CA LEU A 441 5.36 -5.08 4.74
C LEU A 441 5.94 -4.37 3.52
N GLU A 442 6.75 -5.06 2.72
CA GLU A 442 7.41 -4.49 1.54
C GLU A 442 7.13 -5.32 0.29
N VAL A 443 6.75 -4.65 -0.80
CA VAL A 443 6.58 -5.21 -2.14
C VAL A 443 7.40 -4.38 -3.12
N GLN A 444 8.32 -5.02 -3.85
CA GLN A 444 9.20 -4.31 -4.77
C GLN A 444 9.36 -5.04 -6.12
N ASN A 445 9.43 -4.27 -7.22
CA ASN A 445 9.70 -4.76 -8.57
C ASN A 445 8.73 -5.87 -8.99
N VAL A 446 7.44 -5.57 -9.03
CA VAL A 446 6.40 -6.57 -9.36
C VAL A 446 5.79 -6.36 -10.74
N GLY A 447 5.56 -7.45 -11.46
CA GLY A 447 5.00 -7.44 -12.80
C GLY A 447 3.47 -7.27 -12.87
N GLY A 448 2.77 -7.35 -11.73
CA GLY A 448 1.34 -7.04 -11.60
C GLY A 448 1.04 -5.95 -10.55
N GLY A 449 -0.12 -6.03 -9.90
CA GLY A 449 -0.48 -5.15 -8.78
C GLY A 449 0.38 -5.39 -7.53
N GLY A 450 0.59 -4.35 -6.73
CA GLY A 450 1.35 -4.39 -5.48
C GLY A 450 0.66 -5.25 -4.42
N MET A 451 -0.44 -4.75 -3.86
CA MET A 451 -1.26 -5.46 -2.88
C MET A 451 -2.75 -5.24 -3.14
N GLY A 452 -3.49 -6.34 -3.36
CA GLY A 452 -4.94 -6.33 -3.53
C GLY A 452 -5.64 -7.11 -2.42
N PHE A 453 -6.78 -6.63 -1.94
CA PHE A 453 -7.51 -7.30 -0.86
C PHE A 453 -9.04 -7.15 -0.96
N SER A 454 -9.74 -8.19 -0.49
CA SER A 454 -11.21 -8.29 -0.53
C SER A 454 -11.87 -8.15 0.86
N LYS A 455 -11.07 -7.97 1.92
CA LYS A 455 -11.52 -7.87 3.31
C LYS A 455 -10.78 -6.77 4.06
N ALA A 456 -10.96 -6.72 5.38
CA ALA A 456 -10.39 -5.69 6.23
C ALA A 456 -8.87 -5.80 6.35
N VAL A 457 -8.16 -4.71 6.05
CA VAL A 457 -6.73 -4.52 6.29
C VAL A 457 -6.54 -3.39 7.28
N ILE A 458 -5.79 -3.65 8.35
CA ILE A 458 -5.41 -2.63 9.34
C ILE A 458 -3.90 -2.48 9.31
N ASN A 459 -3.43 -1.30 8.93
CA ASN A 459 -2.02 -0.95 8.97
C ASN A 459 -1.71 -0.07 10.18
N SER A 460 -0.78 -0.51 11.04
CA SER A 460 -0.32 0.24 12.22
C SER A 460 1.17 0.53 12.23
N ASP A 461 1.89 0.12 11.19
CA ASP A 461 3.30 0.44 10.96
C ASP A 461 3.48 0.63 9.45
N THR A 462 4.42 -0.05 8.80
CA THR A 462 4.91 0.36 7.48
C THR A 462 4.43 -0.60 6.37
N ILE A 463 3.80 -0.04 5.34
CA ILE A 463 3.56 -0.69 4.04
C ILE A 463 4.36 0.07 2.97
N LYS A 464 5.22 -0.61 2.23
CA LYS A 464 5.98 -0.05 1.10
C LYS A 464 5.71 -0.84 -0.16
N ILE A 465 5.34 -0.15 -1.23
CA ILE A 465 5.10 -0.75 -2.54
C ILE A 465 5.81 0.10 -3.59
N ILE A 466 6.83 -0.48 -4.21
CA ILE A 466 7.77 0.25 -5.08
C ILE A 466 7.92 -0.51 -6.40
N ASN A 467 7.88 0.19 -7.53
CA ASN A 467 8.08 -0.38 -8.87
C ASN A 467 7.10 -1.52 -9.18
N GLY A 468 5.83 -1.19 -9.43
CA GLY A 468 4.82 -2.14 -9.88
C GLY A 468 4.22 -1.72 -11.23
N SER A 469 3.76 -2.67 -12.03
CA SER A 469 3.22 -2.38 -13.36
C SER A 469 1.76 -1.89 -13.37
N GLN A 470 1.04 -2.08 -12.25
CA GLN A 470 -0.37 -1.72 -12.10
C GLN A 470 -0.57 -0.82 -10.86
N TYR A 471 -1.49 -1.17 -9.97
CA TYR A 471 -1.80 -0.40 -8.76
C TYR A 471 -0.83 -0.72 -7.61
N GLY A 472 -0.65 0.23 -6.69
CA GLY A 472 0.00 -0.01 -5.40
C GLY A 472 -0.91 -0.78 -4.45
N LEU A 473 -1.98 -0.13 -3.99
CA LEU A 473 -3.01 -0.71 -3.12
C LEU A 473 -4.36 -0.77 -3.84
N SER A 474 -5.03 -1.93 -3.81
CA SER A 474 -6.37 -2.10 -4.38
C SER A 474 -7.39 -2.63 -3.37
N LEU A 475 -8.41 -1.81 -3.12
CA LEU A 475 -9.70 -2.17 -2.51
C LEU A 475 -10.75 -2.39 -3.60
N SER A 476 -10.42 -3.14 -4.65
CA SER A 476 -11.38 -3.52 -5.69
C SER A 476 -11.20 -4.97 -6.14
N TYR A 477 -10.27 -5.71 -5.53
CA TYR A 477 -9.80 -6.98 -6.05
C TYR A 477 -10.90 -8.05 -6.06
N PHE A 478 -11.77 -8.15 -5.03
CA PHE A 478 -12.98 -8.99 -5.01
C PHE A 478 -14.02 -8.51 -3.97
N GLY A 479 -15.32 -8.50 -4.30
CA GLY A 479 -16.43 -8.32 -3.33
C GLY A 479 -16.70 -6.90 -2.80
N THR A 480 -17.82 -6.73 -2.07
CA THR A 480 -18.40 -5.43 -1.65
C THR A 480 -18.20 -5.08 -0.17
N SER A 481 -17.32 -5.79 0.56
CA SER A 481 -17.14 -5.63 2.02
C SER A 481 -15.67 -5.52 2.44
N ASN A 482 -14.86 -4.84 1.63
CA ASN A 482 -13.46 -4.57 1.90
C ASN A 482 -13.29 -3.25 2.67
N SER A 483 -12.26 -3.20 3.53
CA SER A 483 -11.91 -1.98 4.24
C SER A 483 -10.41 -1.86 4.42
N PHE A 484 -9.91 -0.62 4.39
CA PHE A 484 -8.53 -0.30 4.74
C PHE A 484 -8.53 0.78 5.81
N THR A 485 -7.83 0.50 6.90
CA THR A 485 -7.60 1.46 7.98
C THR A 485 -6.10 1.63 8.18
N ASN A 486 -5.58 2.80 7.85
CA ASN A 486 -4.24 3.22 8.25
C ASN A 486 -4.35 3.94 9.60
N THR A 487 -3.77 3.39 10.67
CA THR A 487 -3.84 4.01 12.00
C THR A 487 -2.88 5.20 12.11
N ALA A 488 -2.91 5.94 13.23
CA ALA A 488 -2.09 7.13 13.42
C ALA A 488 -0.57 6.88 13.37
N SER A 489 -0.13 5.65 13.70
CA SER A 489 1.28 5.23 13.55
C SER A 489 1.58 4.59 12.20
N GLY A 490 0.55 4.35 11.38
CA GLY A 490 0.69 3.70 10.10
C GLY A 490 1.28 4.61 9.03
N PHE A 491 2.26 4.08 8.30
CA PHE A 491 2.90 4.71 7.15
C PHE A 491 2.70 3.84 5.90
N VAL A 492 2.28 4.47 4.81
CA VAL A 492 2.13 3.81 3.50
C VAL A 492 2.96 4.58 2.49
N GLN A 493 3.84 3.89 1.76
CA GLN A 493 4.64 4.46 0.67
C GLN A 493 4.33 3.72 -0.64
N LEU A 494 3.92 4.46 -1.66
CA LEU A 494 3.57 3.96 -2.99
C LEU A 494 4.40 4.72 -4.03
N HIS A 495 5.31 4.04 -4.74
CA HIS A 495 6.33 4.71 -5.58
C HIS A 495 6.50 4.00 -6.93
N SER A 496 6.55 4.75 -8.05
CA SER A 496 6.77 4.19 -9.41
C SER A 496 5.75 3.10 -9.76
N LEU A 497 4.47 3.47 -9.80
CA LEU A 497 3.34 2.58 -10.11
C LEU A 497 2.48 3.18 -11.24
N SER A 498 1.53 2.42 -11.78
CA SER A 498 0.49 2.99 -12.66
C SER A 498 -0.49 3.82 -11.84
N ASP A 499 -1.13 3.17 -10.86
CA ASP A 499 -2.03 3.81 -9.91
C ASP A 499 -1.46 3.65 -8.50
N GLY A 500 -1.58 4.65 -7.64
CA GLY A 500 -1.16 4.56 -6.25
C GLY A 500 -2.17 3.73 -5.47
N LEU A 501 -3.27 4.37 -5.12
CA LEU A 501 -4.36 3.80 -4.33
C LEU A 501 -5.64 3.69 -5.16
N SER A 502 -6.13 2.48 -5.37
CA SER A 502 -7.42 2.19 -6.02
C SER A 502 -8.45 1.75 -4.99
N VAL A 503 -9.44 2.60 -4.71
CA VAL A 503 -10.54 2.32 -3.79
C VAL A 503 -11.82 2.06 -4.57
N GLY A 504 -12.32 0.82 -4.57
CA GLY A 504 -13.64 0.49 -5.11
C GLY A 504 -14.76 0.98 -4.19
N ASP A 505 -15.81 0.18 -4.00
CA ASP A 505 -16.94 0.53 -3.12
C ASP A 505 -16.64 0.34 -1.61
N GLY A 506 -15.41 -0.07 -1.26
CA GLY A 506 -14.98 -0.38 0.10
C GLY A 506 -14.85 0.81 1.04
N ILE A 507 -14.56 0.56 2.31
CA ILE A 507 -14.33 1.62 3.32
C ILE A 507 -12.85 1.98 3.35
N PHE A 508 -12.51 3.26 3.25
CA PHE A 508 -11.14 3.74 3.37
C PHE A 508 -11.02 4.77 4.48
N ILE A 509 -10.17 4.51 5.47
CA ILE A 509 -9.94 5.39 6.61
C ILE A 509 -8.43 5.59 6.78
N ASN A 510 -7.96 6.83 6.69
CA ASN A 510 -6.57 7.18 6.97
C ASN A 510 -6.45 8.07 8.21
N HIS A 511 -5.72 7.63 9.23
CA HIS A 511 -5.30 8.44 10.39
C HIS A 511 -3.80 8.74 10.40
N GLY A 512 -3.00 8.01 9.61
CA GLY A 512 -1.54 8.14 9.55
C GLY A 512 -1.08 8.87 8.31
N ASN A 513 0.06 8.44 7.77
CA ASN A 513 0.71 9.09 6.62
C ASN A 513 0.69 8.17 5.41
N ILE A 514 0.29 8.71 4.26
CA ILE A 514 0.31 8.04 2.97
C ILE A 514 1.11 8.93 2.02
N ASP A 515 2.18 8.38 1.44
CA ASP A 515 3.10 9.04 0.53
C ASP A 515 3.06 8.32 -0.83
N ILE A 516 2.72 9.05 -1.88
CA ILE A 516 2.46 8.54 -3.23
C ILE A 516 3.30 9.34 -4.22
N GLN A 517 4.20 8.68 -4.95
CA GLN A 517 5.20 9.37 -5.77
C GLN A 517 5.41 8.69 -7.14
N GLU A 518 5.69 9.51 -8.16
CA GLU A 518 6.15 9.08 -9.50
C GLU A 518 5.20 8.08 -10.15
N LEU A 519 3.95 8.47 -10.41
CA LEU A 519 2.93 7.60 -10.97
C LEU A 519 2.64 7.87 -12.44
N SER A 520 2.41 6.81 -13.22
CA SER A 520 2.09 7.00 -14.64
C SER A 520 0.64 7.40 -14.92
N VAL A 521 -0.29 7.21 -13.98
CA VAL A 521 -1.72 7.51 -14.16
C VAL A 521 -2.32 8.25 -12.95
N TYR A 522 -2.85 7.57 -11.92
CA TYR A 522 -3.57 8.21 -10.81
C TYR A 522 -2.89 8.07 -9.46
N GLY A 523 -2.81 9.15 -8.68
CA GLY A 523 -2.45 9.11 -7.25
C GLY A 523 -3.41 8.26 -6.44
N VAL A 524 -4.67 8.68 -6.42
CA VAL A 524 -5.80 7.97 -5.82
C VAL A 524 -6.93 7.90 -6.84
N VAL A 525 -7.48 6.72 -7.08
CA VAL A 525 -8.75 6.55 -7.79
C VAL A 525 -9.76 5.94 -6.84
N THR A 526 -10.93 6.57 -6.66
CA THR A 526 -11.92 6.10 -5.68
C THR A 526 -13.35 6.22 -6.18
N ASN A 527 -14.12 5.13 -6.08
CA ASN A 527 -15.59 5.12 -6.24
C ASN A 527 -16.31 4.96 -4.89
N SER A 528 -15.56 4.94 -3.78
CA SER A 528 -16.10 4.69 -2.44
C SER A 528 -16.93 5.86 -1.91
N ASP A 529 -18.11 5.56 -1.38
CA ASP A 529 -18.91 6.49 -0.58
C ASP A 529 -18.41 6.64 0.87
N ASN A 530 -17.32 5.97 1.22
CA ASN A 530 -16.75 5.90 2.57
C ASN A 530 -15.23 6.16 2.57
N PHE A 531 -14.78 7.18 1.82
CA PHE A 531 -13.39 7.62 1.85
C PHE A 531 -13.19 8.75 2.87
N GLN A 532 -12.47 8.48 3.96
CA GLN A 532 -12.25 9.42 5.06
C GLN A 532 -10.76 9.61 5.34
N ASN A 533 -10.30 10.86 5.31
CA ASN A 533 -8.94 11.23 5.66
C ASN A 533 -8.90 12.07 6.94
N PHE A 534 -8.22 11.59 7.97
CA PHE A 534 -7.91 12.27 9.22
C PHE A 534 -6.41 12.59 9.37
N GLY A 535 -5.55 11.89 8.61
CA GLY A 535 -4.10 12.07 8.60
C GLY A 535 -3.62 12.79 7.34
N THR A 536 -2.44 12.40 6.84
CA THR A 536 -1.85 13.00 5.63
C THR A 536 -1.92 12.07 4.44
N ILE A 537 -2.33 12.59 3.29
CA ILE A 537 -2.17 11.97 1.96
C ILE A 537 -1.33 12.94 1.12
N ALA A 538 -0.09 12.57 0.82
CA ALA A 538 0.81 13.33 -0.04
C ALA A 538 0.96 12.61 -1.39
N ILE A 539 0.79 13.36 -2.48
CA ILE A 539 0.85 12.88 -3.85
C ILE A 539 1.80 13.81 -4.61
N ASP A 540 2.88 13.25 -5.15
CA ASP A 540 3.87 13.95 -5.98
C ASP A 540 3.98 13.25 -7.35
N ASP A 541 3.92 14.02 -8.43
CA ASP A 541 4.14 13.55 -9.80
C ASP A 541 3.16 12.43 -10.23
N ALA A 542 1.87 12.76 -10.33
CA ALA A 542 0.86 11.87 -10.92
C ALA A 542 0.59 12.23 -12.40
N GLY A 543 0.64 11.21 -13.28
CA GLY A 543 0.56 11.38 -14.73
C GLY A 543 -0.76 11.90 -15.31
N GLU A 544 -1.90 11.68 -14.64
CA GLU A 544 -3.21 12.24 -15.04
C GLU A 544 -3.86 13.07 -13.93
N TYR A 545 -4.27 12.44 -12.83
CA TYR A 545 -4.88 13.14 -11.68
C TYR A 545 -4.22 12.69 -10.38
N GLY A 546 -3.97 13.65 -9.49
CA GLY A 546 -3.62 13.34 -8.11
C GLY A 546 -4.73 12.54 -7.43
N ILE A 547 -5.98 12.99 -7.52
CA ILE A 547 -7.15 12.23 -7.04
C ILE A 547 -8.25 12.23 -8.10
N SER A 548 -8.71 11.05 -8.51
CA SER A 548 -9.90 10.83 -9.32
C SER A 548 -11.01 10.22 -8.47
N GLN A 549 -12.12 10.94 -8.30
CA GLN A 549 -13.12 10.69 -7.27
C GLN A 549 -14.51 10.56 -7.90
N GLY A 550 -15.12 9.38 -7.78
CA GLY A 550 -16.49 9.06 -8.19
C GLY A 550 -17.47 8.77 -7.04
N GLY A 551 -17.00 8.77 -5.78
CA GLY A 551 -17.77 8.38 -4.57
C GLY A 551 -18.10 9.54 -3.62
N ILE A 552 -17.82 9.40 -2.32
CA ILE A 552 -17.83 10.49 -1.33
C ILE A 552 -16.47 10.55 -0.64
N LEU A 553 -15.73 11.64 -0.85
CA LEU A 553 -14.46 11.91 -0.19
C LEU A 553 -14.68 12.95 0.92
N THR A 554 -14.27 12.60 2.15
CA THR A 554 -14.31 13.49 3.29
C THR A 554 -12.91 13.69 3.85
N ASN A 555 -12.37 14.89 3.70
CA ASN A 555 -11.15 15.31 4.39
C ASN A 555 -11.55 15.95 5.73
N LYS A 556 -11.27 15.26 6.84
CA LYS A 556 -11.71 15.65 8.18
C LYS A 556 -10.84 16.74 8.79
N SER A 557 -11.34 17.38 9.85
CA SER A 557 -10.55 18.34 10.63
C SER A 557 -9.22 17.72 11.06
N GLY A 558 -8.11 18.38 10.74
CA GLY A 558 -6.74 17.89 10.98
C GLY A 558 -6.18 17.00 9.86
N GLY A 559 -7.01 16.58 8.89
CA GLY A 559 -6.58 15.85 7.71
C GLY A 559 -5.97 16.78 6.65
N GLU A 560 -4.92 16.30 6.01
CA GLU A 560 -4.18 17.01 4.95
C GLU A 560 -4.15 16.17 3.67
N ILE A 561 -4.48 16.80 2.55
CA ILE A 561 -4.31 16.24 1.20
C ILE A 561 -3.40 17.20 0.44
N ASN A 562 -2.19 16.74 0.10
CA ASN A 562 -1.17 17.51 -0.61
C ASN A 562 -0.96 16.88 -1.99
N ILE A 563 -1.17 17.64 -3.07
CA ILE A 563 -0.98 17.19 -4.45
C ILE A 563 -0.03 18.15 -5.15
N ILE A 564 1.12 17.66 -5.58
CA ILE A 564 2.17 18.48 -6.19
C ILE A 564 2.70 17.88 -7.50
N ASN A 565 3.12 18.72 -8.43
CA ASN A 565 3.78 18.33 -9.70
C ASN A 565 2.99 17.37 -10.61
N SER A 566 1.68 17.22 -10.41
CA SER A 566 0.83 16.33 -11.23
C SER A 566 0.29 17.01 -12.48
N ASP A 567 -0.21 16.23 -13.45
CA ASP A 567 -0.90 16.80 -14.63
C ASP A 567 -2.15 17.58 -14.23
N LYS A 568 -3.01 16.97 -13.39
CA LYS A 568 -4.17 17.59 -12.75
C LYS A 568 -4.23 17.26 -11.27
N GLY A 569 -4.87 18.11 -10.48
CA GLY A 569 -5.00 17.90 -9.04
C GLY A 569 -6.11 16.93 -8.68
N ILE A 570 -7.35 17.41 -8.54
CA ILE A 570 -8.51 16.60 -8.13
C ILE A 570 -9.57 16.60 -9.22
N LEU A 571 -10.08 15.43 -9.61
CA LEU A 571 -11.34 15.26 -10.32
C LEU A 571 -12.42 14.81 -9.33
N ASN A 572 -13.44 15.64 -9.11
CA ASN A 572 -14.65 15.30 -8.37
C ASN A 572 -15.78 15.01 -9.35
N GLN A 573 -16.45 13.88 -9.17
CA GLN A 573 -17.60 13.47 -9.99
C GLN A 573 -18.83 13.12 -9.14
N LYS A 574 -18.75 13.35 -7.81
CA LYS A 574 -19.86 13.15 -6.88
C LYS A 574 -19.77 14.05 -5.65
N ARG A 575 -19.07 13.72 -4.56
CA ARG A 575 -19.07 14.62 -3.37
C ARG A 575 -17.73 14.73 -2.69
N ILE A 576 -17.35 15.97 -2.41
CA ILE A 576 -16.22 16.31 -1.54
C ILE A 576 -16.69 17.17 -0.37
N PHE A 577 -16.34 16.72 0.83
CA PHE A 577 -16.49 17.46 2.09
C PHE A 577 -15.10 17.74 2.65
N ASN A 578 -14.71 19.01 2.74
CA ASN A 578 -13.43 19.41 3.29
C ASN A 578 -13.61 20.16 4.62
N GLU A 579 -13.11 19.58 5.71
CA GLU A 579 -12.99 20.18 7.04
C GLU A 579 -11.51 20.46 7.41
N GLY A 580 -10.55 19.94 6.63
CA GLY A 580 -9.11 20.04 6.85
C GLY A 580 -8.39 20.91 5.80
N LEU A 581 -7.18 20.53 5.42
CA LEU A 581 -6.39 21.18 4.37
C LEU A 581 -6.38 20.34 3.09
N ILE A 582 -6.72 20.96 1.96
CA ILE A 582 -6.41 20.48 0.62
C ILE A 582 -5.43 21.48 0.01
N TYR A 583 -4.21 21.05 -0.29
CA TYR A 583 -3.15 21.85 -0.91
C TYR A 583 -2.77 21.25 -2.26
N ILE A 584 -2.87 22.06 -3.31
CA ILE A 584 -2.59 21.68 -4.69
C ILE A 584 -1.55 22.66 -5.25
N ASN A 585 -0.42 22.19 -5.74
CA ASN A 585 0.68 23.06 -6.16
C ASN A 585 1.42 22.57 -7.42
N GLN A 586 1.81 23.48 -8.30
CA GLN A 586 2.57 23.17 -9.53
C GLN A 586 1.87 22.11 -10.40
N ILE A 587 0.65 22.40 -10.85
CA ILE A 587 -0.15 21.49 -11.68
C ILE A 587 -0.09 21.93 -13.15
N ASN A 588 0.05 20.97 -14.09
CA ASN A 588 0.21 21.31 -15.50
C ASN A 588 -1.07 21.84 -16.17
N ASP A 589 -2.24 21.34 -15.78
CA ASP A 589 -3.53 21.75 -16.31
C ASP A 589 -4.43 22.28 -15.18
N ILE A 590 -5.42 21.50 -14.71
CA ILE A 590 -6.44 21.98 -13.77
C ILE A 590 -6.12 21.54 -12.34
N GLY A 591 -6.16 22.48 -11.40
CA GLY A 591 -5.97 22.20 -9.98
C GLY A 591 -7.11 21.38 -9.40
N PHE A 592 -8.33 21.89 -9.44
CA PHE A 592 -9.52 21.19 -8.94
C PHE A 592 -10.61 21.21 -10.01
N ASP A 593 -10.99 20.05 -10.50
CA ASP A 593 -11.97 19.85 -11.57
C ASP A 593 -13.20 19.13 -11.03
N ASN A 594 -14.36 19.76 -11.10
CA ASN A 594 -15.61 19.18 -10.64
C ASN A 594 -16.57 19.02 -11.83
N ASN A 595 -16.74 17.80 -12.34
CA ASN A 595 -17.21 17.52 -13.71
C ASN A 595 -18.10 16.26 -13.83
N GLY A 596 -19.02 16.06 -12.89
CA GLY A 596 -19.88 14.89 -12.74
C GLY A 596 -21.37 15.21 -12.67
N GLN A 597 -22.18 14.15 -12.60
CA GLN A 597 -23.65 14.23 -12.72
C GLN A 597 -24.37 14.48 -11.38
N SER A 598 -23.68 14.66 -10.24
CA SER A 598 -24.33 14.87 -8.93
C SER A 598 -23.37 15.52 -7.92
N ASP A 599 -22.78 16.64 -8.36
CA ASP A 599 -21.57 17.12 -7.72
C ASP A 599 -21.85 18.11 -6.58
N THR A 600 -21.34 17.82 -5.40
CA THR A 600 -21.33 18.76 -4.27
C THR A 600 -19.90 18.97 -3.80
N LEU A 601 -19.46 20.23 -3.77
CA LEU A 601 -18.25 20.65 -3.10
C LEU A 601 -18.65 21.50 -1.89
N LYS A 602 -18.38 20.97 -0.69
CA LYS A 602 -18.63 21.68 0.56
C LYS A 602 -17.32 21.88 1.32
N ASN A 603 -16.93 23.13 1.53
CA ASN A 603 -15.69 23.51 2.20
C ASN A 603 -15.95 24.22 3.54
N LEU A 604 -15.48 23.64 4.64
CA LEU A 604 -15.38 24.24 5.98
C LEU A 604 -13.92 24.54 6.37
N GLY A 605 -12.96 23.87 5.71
CA GLY A 605 -11.53 24.00 5.97
C GLY A 605 -10.83 24.92 4.96
N THR A 606 -9.59 24.58 4.59
CA THR A 606 -8.80 25.32 3.60
C THR A 606 -8.64 24.51 2.32
N ILE A 607 -8.95 25.11 1.18
CA ILE A 607 -8.55 24.65 -0.15
C ILE A 607 -7.58 25.68 -0.69
N ARG A 608 -6.33 25.29 -0.93
CA ARG A 608 -5.29 26.17 -1.43
C ARG A 608 -4.68 25.61 -2.71
N ILE A 609 -4.76 26.36 -3.80
CA ILE A 609 -4.33 25.98 -5.14
C ILE A 609 -3.32 27.01 -5.63
N VAL A 610 -2.09 26.58 -5.96
CA VAL A 610 -1.00 27.48 -6.34
C VAL A 610 -0.30 26.99 -7.58
N GLY A 611 -0.13 27.83 -8.60
CA GLY A 611 0.68 27.48 -9.78
C GLY A 611 0.02 26.42 -10.65
N THR A 612 -1.02 26.79 -11.41
CA THR A 612 -1.68 25.88 -12.37
C THR A 612 -1.46 26.34 -13.80
N GLY A 613 -1.19 25.42 -14.72
CA GLY A 613 -1.05 25.72 -16.15
C GLY A 613 -2.39 25.82 -16.89
N GLY A 614 -3.51 25.50 -16.23
CA GLY A 614 -4.89 25.75 -16.61
C GLY A 614 -5.64 26.46 -15.48
N ALA A 615 -6.91 26.08 -15.25
CA ALA A 615 -7.74 26.71 -14.22
C ALA A 615 -7.35 26.26 -12.81
N GLY A 616 -7.46 27.17 -11.84
CA GLY A 616 -7.23 26.84 -10.43
C GLY A 616 -8.32 25.88 -9.93
N LEU A 617 -9.57 26.34 -9.97
CA LEU A 617 -10.76 25.55 -9.67
C LEU A 617 -11.75 25.68 -10.83
N ARG A 618 -12.25 24.56 -11.33
CA ARG A 618 -13.35 24.48 -12.29
C ARG A 618 -14.50 23.69 -11.67
N TYR A 619 -15.67 24.28 -11.72
CA TYR A 619 -16.92 23.65 -11.31
C TYR A 619 -17.86 23.66 -12.52
N ASP A 620 -18.13 22.50 -13.13
CA ASP A 620 -18.92 22.35 -14.37
C ASP A 620 -19.74 21.04 -14.37
N PRO A 621 -20.87 20.98 -13.63
CA PRO A 621 -21.71 19.80 -13.56
C PRO A 621 -22.68 19.74 -14.73
N PHE A 622 -22.69 18.63 -15.45
CA PHE A 622 -23.59 18.40 -16.59
C PHE A 622 -25.06 18.20 -16.17
N GLY A 623 -25.79 19.29 -15.88
CA GLY A 623 -27.25 19.35 -15.97
C GLY A 623 -28.09 18.84 -14.78
N VAL A 624 -27.54 18.74 -13.56
CA VAL A 624 -28.25 18.25 -12.35
C VAL A 624 -28.20 19.29 -11.21
N ILE A 625 -29.05 19.16 -10.19
CA ILE A 625 -29.00 19.94 -8.94
C ILE A 625 -27.61 19.78 -8.32
N ASP A 626 -26.87 20.87 -8.27
CA ASP A 626 -25.47 20.98 -7.94
C ASP A 626 -25.28 22.09 -6.90
N LEU A 627 -24.32 21.91 -5.99
CA LEU A 627 -24.15 22.79 -4.85
C LEU A 627 -22.67 23.00 -4.51
N PHE A 628 -22.19 24.20 -4.79
CA PHE A 628 -20.91 24.69 -4.29
C PHE A 628 -21.16 25.53 -3.04
N ILE A 629 -20.63 25.12 -1.88
CA ILE A 629 -20.72 25.88 -0.64
C ILE A 629 -19.33 26.06 -0.04
N ASN A 630 -18.93 27.32 0.12
CA ASN A 630 -17.85 27.69 1.03
C ASN A 630 -18.46 28.20 2.34
N GLU A 631 -18.38 27.41 3.41
CA GLU A 631 -18.96 27.72 4.72
C GLU A 631 -18.20 28.87 5.41
N SER A 632 -18.75 29.40 6.51
CA SER A 632 -18.22 30.60 7.18
C SER A 632 -16.78 30.48 7.69
N SER A 633 -16.32 29.27 8.04
CA SER A 633 -14.92 28.98 8.40
C SER A 633 -14.04 28.64 7.19
N GLY A 634 -14.64 28.44 6.02
CA GLY A 634 -13.98 27.98 4.82
C GLY A 634 -13.11 29.05 4.16
N LEU A 635 -11.88 28.65 3.79
CA LEU A 635 -10.97 29.44 2.98
C LEU A 635 -10.73 28.73 1.65
N ILE A 636 -10.90 29.44 0.54
CA ILE A 636 -10.45 29.03 -0.79
C ILE A 636 -9.42 30.06 -1.24
N ASP A 637 -8.16 29.63 -1.39
CA ASP A 637 -7.03 30.48 -1.81
C ASP A 637 -6.47 29.94 -3.13
N VAL A 638 -6.67 30.67 -4.23
CA VAL A 638 -6.23 30.29 -5.57
C VAL A 638 -5.23 31.32 -6.07
N SER A 639 -4.02 30.91 -6.43
CA SER A 639 -3.02 31.84 -6.91
C SER A 639 -2.10 31.31 -8.01
N GLN A 640 -1.53 32.23 -8.78
CA GLN A 640 -0.54 31.94 -9.83
C GLN A 640 -1.07 31.00 -10.93
N CYS A 641 -2.31 31.17 -11.38
CA CYS A 641 -2.89 30.38 -12.46
C CYS A 641 -2.60 31.02 -13.82
N SER A 642 -2.17 30.23 -14.80
CA SER A 642 -1.95 30.73 -16.17
C SER A 642 -3.28 31.10 -16.87
N ALA A 643 -4.41 30.50 -16.45
CA ALA A 643 -5.75 30.73 -17.00
C ALA A 643 -6.67 31.36 -15.94
N THR A 644 -7.92 30.90 -15.83
CA THR A 644 -8.89 31.42 -14.86
C THR A 644 -8.61 30.86 -13.46
N GLY A 645 -8.63 31.70 -12.43
CA GLY A 645 -8.53 31.26 -11.04
C GLY A 645 -9.68 30.33 -10.67
N ILE A 646 -10.92 30.82 -10.73
CA ILE A 646 -12.12 30.02 -10.47
C ILE A 646 -13.10 30.11 -11.65
N ILE A 647 -13.47 28.96 -12.21
CA ILE A 647 -14.55 28.82 -13.19
C ILE A 647 -15.74 28.19 -12.49
N LEU A 648 -16.89 28.86 -12.54
CA LEU A 648 -18.16 28.35 -12.05
C LEU A 648 -19.12 28.19 -13.24
N ASP A 649 -19.69 27.01 -13.37
CA ASP A 649 -20.81 26.65 -14.23
C ASP A 649 -21.71 25.76 -13.36
N GLY A 650 -23.04 25.91 -13.42
CA GLY A 650 -23.92 25.26 -12.44
C GLY A 650 -25.12 26.09 -11.99
N ASN A 651 -25.99 25.54 -11.14
CA ASN A 651 -27.23 26.22 -10.72
C ASN A 651 -27.07 27.06 -9.45
N THR A 652 -26.31 26.62 -8.44
CA THR A 652 -26.22 27.33 -7.14
C THR A 652 -24.81 27.31 -6.55
N HIS A 653 -24.28 28.50 -6.29
CA HIS A 653 -23.01 28.70 -5.60
C HIS A 653 -23.21 29.67 -4.41
N GLU A 654 -22.78 29.27 -3.22
CA GLU A 654 -22.88 30.07 -2.00
C GLU A 654 -21.51 30.22 -1.34
N ASN A 655 -21.15 31.47 -1.02
CA ASN A 655 -19.95 31.78 -0.25
C ASN A 655 -20.33 32.48 1.05
N TYR A 656 -20.10 31.82 2.19
CA TYR A 656 -20.18 32.40 3.53
C TYR A 656 -18.79 32.70 4.12
N GLY A 657 -17.74 32.07 3.60
CA GLY A 657 -16.36 32.18 4.06
C GLY A 657 -15.52 33.17 3.26
N GLN A 658 -14.25 32.82 3.02
CA GLN A 658 -13.28 33.62 2.28
C GLN A 658 -12.87 32.94 0.97
N ILE A 659 -12.89 33.70 -0.12
CA ILE A 659 -12.33 33.32 -1.42
C ILE A 659 -11.28 34.37 -1.77
N LEU A 660 -10.03 33.93 -1.95
CA LEU A 660 -8.89 34.74 -2.35
C LEU A 660 -8.39 34.24 -3.71
N ILE A 661 -8.22 35.16 -4.66
CA ILE A 661 -7.70 34.87 -5.99
C ILE A 661 -6.59 35.86 -6.30
N ASP A 662 -5.37 35.40 -6.57
CA ASP A 662 -4.22 36.28 -6.85
C ASP A 662 -3.43 35.83 -8.09
N ARG A 663 -3.01 36.78 -8.94
CA ARG A 663 -2.12 36.53 -10.10
C ARG A 663 -2.64 35.43 -11.04
N CYS A 664 -3.90 35.54 -11.45
CA CYS A 664 -4.50 34.67 -12.46
C CYS A 664 -4.77 35.44 -13.76
N SER A 665 -4.96 34.78 -14.91
CA SER A 665 -5.35 35.50 -16.13
C SER A 665 -6.72 36.14 -16.00
N ILE A 666 -7.70 35.37 -15.53
CA ILE A 666 -9.03 35.84 -15.12
C ILE A 666 -9.19 35.45 -13.66
N GLY A 667 -9.72 36.33 -12.81
CA GLY A 667 -9.93 35.99 -11.39
C GLY A 667 -11.01 34.92 -11.22
N LEU A 668 -12.27 35.32 -11.42
CA LEU A 668 -13.43 34.43 -11.36
C LEU A 668 -14.27 34.60 -12.63
N ASP A 669 -14.61 33.47 -13.27
CA ASP A 669 -15.43 33.39 -14.48
C ASP A 669 -16.65 32.49 -14.27
N ASP A 670 -17.84 33.07 -14.30
CA ASP A 670 -19.12 32.35 -14.27
C ASP A 670 -19.57 32.06 -15.71
N LYS A 671 -19.06 30.95 -16.29
CA LYS A 671 -19.26 30.55 -17.69
C LYS A 671 -20.58 29.79 -17.89
N THR A 672 -20.98 29.66 -19.16
CA THR A 672 -22.05 28.74 -19.57
C THR A 672 -21.59 27.87 -20.72
N PHE A 673 -21.57 26.56 -20.53
CA PHE A 673 -21.55 25.61 -21.66
C PHE A 673 -22.95 25.24 -22.15
N ASN A 674 -24.02 25.47 -21.35
CA ASN A 674 -25.38 24.99 -21.67
C ASN A 674 -26.51 26.04 -21.46
N PRO A 675 -27.21 26.50 -22.51
CA PRO A 675 -28.26 27.52 -22.43
C PRO A 675 -29.60 27.07 -21.79
N GLY A 676 -29.76 25.81 -21.37
CA GLY A 676 -31.07 25.20 -21.11
C GLY A 676 -31.54 25.02 -19.66
N SER A 677 -30.72 25.29 -18.63
CA SER A 677 -31.06 24.98 -17.23
C SER A 677 -31.15 26.22 -16.33
N GLY A 678 -32.33 26.44 -15.72
CA GLY A 678 -32.56 27.13 -14.44
C GLY A 678 -32.08 28.57 -14.24
N THR A 679 -32.59 29.22 -13.20
CA THR A 679 -32.03 30.49 -12.67
C THR A 679 -30.74 30.15 -11.93
N ARG A 680 -29.59 30.36 -12.57
CA ARG A 680 -28.26 30.11 -12.02
C ARG A 680 -27.79 31.31 -11.18
N LYS A 681 -27.30 31.10 -9.96
CA LYS A 681 -26.99 32.18 -9.01
C LYS A 681 -25.69 31.94 -8.24
N PHE A 682 -24.83 32.96 -8.21
CA PHE A 682 -23.77 33.05 -7.20
C PHE A 682 -24.21 34.01 -6.09
N SER A 683 -24.28 33.52 -4.84
CA SER A 683 -24.63 34.33 -3.67
C SER A 683 -23.44 34.47 -2.73
N ASN A 684 -22.93 35.69 -2.60
CA ASN A 684 -21.84 36.03 -1.69
C ASN A 684 -22.38 36.63 -0.38
N PHE A 685 -22.26 35.89 0.72
CA PHE A 685 -22.48 36.37 2.09
C PHE A 685 -21.17 36.67 2.83
N GLY A 686 -20.05 36.07 2.38
CA GLY A 686 -18.72 36.21 2.94
C GLY A 686 -17.84 37.23 2.23
N SER A 687 -16.56 36.90 2.03
CA SER A 687 -15.59 37.75 1.35
C SER A 687 -15.05 37.09 0.09
N VAL A 688 -15.01 37.84 -1.02
CA VAL A 688 -14.30 37.50 -2.25
C VAL A 688 -13.29 38.59 -2.52
N GLU A 689 -12.01 38.23 -2.58
CA GLU A 689 -10.91 39.15 -2.93
C GLU A 689 -10.16 38.64 -4.14
N ILE A 690 -10.07 39.46 -5.18
CA ILE A 690 -9.36 39.18 -6.43
C ILE A 690 -8.27 40.22 -6.60
N SER A 691 -7.04 39.79 -6.82
CA SER A 691 -5.87 40.67 -6.93
C SER A 691 -4.98 40.30 -8.13
N ASN A 692 -4.41 41.31 -8.79
CA ASN A 692 -3.37 41.15 -9.82
C ASN A 692 -3.79 40.25 -11.01
N SER A 693 -5.05 40.28 -11.43
CA SER A 693 -5.51 39.52 -12.60
C SER A 693 -5.14 40.20 -13.91
N THR A 694 -4.59 39.47 -14.89
CA THR A 694 -4.01 40.13 -16.09
C THR A 694 -5.04 40.57 -17.13
N LEU A 695 -6.20 39.93 -17.22
CA LEU A 695 -7.26 40.25 -18.18
C LEU A 695 -8.46 40.91 -17.50
N GLU A 696 -9.19 40.11 -16.72
CA GLU A 696 -10.44 40.51 -16.07
C GLU A 696 -10.42 40.05 -14.61
N GLY A 697 -10.94 40.88 -13.70
CA GLY A 697 -11.08 40.50 -12.29
C GLY A 697 -12.19 39.48 -12.10
N PHE A 698 -13.41 39.88 -12.46
CA PHE A 698 -14.62 39.10 -12.33
C PHE A 698 -15.44 39.17 -13.61
N LYS A 699 -15.70 38.02 -14.22
CA LYS A 699 -16.51 37.88 -15.42
C LYS A 699 -17.76 37.08 -15.08
N THR A 700 -18.93 37.71 -15.17
CA THR A 700 -20.22 37.03 -15.09
C THR A 700 -20.89 37.00 -16.44
N VAL A 701 -21.41 35.83 -16.77
CA VAL A 701 -22.33 35.69 -17.90
C VAL A 701 -23.79 35.78 -17.39
N ARG A 702 -24.05 35.78 -16.06
CA ARG A 702 -25.40 35.74 -15.42
C ARG A 702 -25.51 36.46 -14.05
N GLU A 703 -26.47 36.04 -13.19
CA GLU A 703 -26.89 36.70 -11.95
C GLU A 703 -25.90 36.48 -10.78
N PHE A 704 -25.23 37.55 -10.36
CA PHE A 704 -24.42 37.56 -9.13
C PHE A 704 -25.12 38.39 -8.05
N TYR A 705 -25.23 37.82 -6.85
CA TYR A 705 -25.83 38.46 -5.69
C TYR A 705 -24.77 38.67 -4.62
N ASN A 706 -24.39 39.92 -4.38
CA ASN A 706 -23.68 40.28 -3.16
C ASN A 706 -24.74 40.53 -2.07
N LYS A 707 -24.84 39.59 -1.14
CA LYS A 707 -25.87 39.57 -0.09
C LYS A 707 -25.49 40.47 1.08
N PRO A 708 -26.43 40.82 1.99
CA PRO A 708 -26.11 41.63 3.16
C PRO A 708 -24.93 41.05 3.96
N GLY A 709 -23.91 41.87 4.23
CA GLY A 709 -22.66 41.46 4.86
C GLY A 709 -21.56 40.98 3.90
N GLY A 710 -21.93 40.67 2.65
CA GLY A 710 -21.02 40.25 1.59
C GLY A 710 -20.04 41.36 1.17
N ARG A 711 -18.78 40.95 0.98
CA ARG A 711 -17.68 41.78 0.50
C ARG A 711 -17.16 41.25 -0.82
N LEU A 712 -17.13 42.09 -1.84
CA LEU A 712 -16.38 41.84 -3.07
C LEU A 712 -15.28 42.90 -3.19
N LYS A 713 -14.02 42.46 -3.34
CA LYS A 713 -12.87 43.35 -3.51
C LYS A 713 -12.08 42.90 -4.72
N ILE A 714 -11.90 43.77 -5.70
CA ILE A 714 -11.15 43.47 -6.92
C ILE A 714 -10.08 44.55 -7.09
N LEU A 715 -8.83 44.17 -6.96
CA LEU A 715 -7.67 45.05 -7.10
C LEU A 715 -6.79 44.60 -8.26
N SER A 716 -6.28 45.54 -9.04
CA SER A 716 -5.27 45.33 -10.08
C SER A 716 -5.71 44.29 -11.11
N SER A 717 -6.94 44.43 -11.62
CA SER A 717 -7.40 43.73 -12.83
C SER A 717 -6.96 44.48 -14.09
N GLY A 718 -6.79 43.77 -15.22
CA GLY A 718 -6.49 44.34 -16.54
C GLY A 718 -7.48 45.38 -17.05
N SER A 719 -8.13 45.16 -18.20
CA SER A 719 -8.98 46.20 -18.82
C SER A 719 -10.30 46.46 -18.06
N ASP A 720 -10.90 45.41 -17.50
CA ASP A 720 -12.21 45.48 -16.83
C ASP A 720 -12.18 44.68 -15.52
N ALA A 721 -12.63 45.31 -14.41
CA ALA A 721 -12.64 44.65 -13.11
C ALA A 721 -13.86 43.77 -12.92
N ILE A 722 -15.03 44.24 -13.34
CA ILE A 722 -16.27 43.49 -13.31
C ILE A 722 -16.88 43.55 -14.70
N VAL A 723 -17.03 42.40 -15.34
CA VAL A 723 -17.81 42.23 -16.57
C VAL A 723 -19.09 41.51 -16.17
N THR A 724 -20.27 42.16 -16.22
CA THR A 724 -21.52 41.58 -15.68
C THR A 724 -22.70 41.61 -16.64
N LYS A 725 -23.59 40.60 -16.50
CA LYS A 725 -24.91 40.53 -17.16
C LYS A 725 -26.08 40.38 -16.15
N GLY A 726 -25.89 40.83 -14.90
CA GLY A 726 -26.89 40.73 -13.84
C GLY A 726 -26.33 40.79 -12.41
N LEU A 727 -25.61 41.85 -12.05
CA LEU A 727 -25.08 42.13 -10.72
C LEU A 727 -26.19 42.71 -9.83
N THR A 728 -26.42 42.14 -8.66
CA THR A 728 -27.25 42.72 -7.59
C THR A 728 -26.40 42.86 -6.33
N ASN A 729 -26.09 44.08 -5.95
CA ASN A 729 -25.45 44.41 -4.68
C ASN A 729 -26.51 44.84 -3.67
N GLU A 730 -26.89 43.97 -2.75
CA GLU A 730 -28.01 44.20 -1.83
C GLU A 730 -27.65 45.19 -0.71
N GLU A 731 -28.66 45.66 0.02
CA GLU A 731 -28.48 46.52 1.18
C GLU A 731 -27.45 45.90 2.17
N CYS A 732 -26.53 46.72 2.66
CA CYS A 732 -25.44 46.37 3.57
C CYS A 732 -24.33 45.49 2.96
N ALA A 733 -24.41 45.14 1.68
CA ALA A 733 -23.33 44.52 0.93
C ALA A 733 -22.38 45.59 0.35
N TRP A 734 -21.13 45.22 0.06
CA TRP A 734 -20.18 46.17 -0.51
C TRP A 734 -19.21 45.61 -1.53
N ILE A 735 -18.88 46.47 -2.50
CA ILE A 735 -17.96 46.21 -3.60
C ILE A 735 -16.88 47.30 -3.59
N ILE A 736 -15.60 46.89 -3.59
CA ILE A 736 -14.46 47.76 -3.90
C ILE A 736 -13.83 47.29 -5.20
N THR A 737 -13.58 48.21 -6.12
CA THR A 737 -12.84 47.93 -7.34
C THR A 737 -11.96 49.09 -7.79
N ASP A 738 -10.79 48.80 -8.36
CA ASP A 738 -9.91 49.78 -9.01
C ASP A 738 -9.97 49.74 -10.55
N GLY A 739 -10.91 48.99 -11.13
CA GLY A 739 -11.15 48.93 -12.58
C GLY A 739 -12.58 49.29 -12.97
N SER A 740 -12.87 49.21 -14.27
CA SER A 740 -14.21 49.50 -14.82
C SER A 740 -15.23 48.41 -14.48
N ILE A 741 -16.49 48.81 -14.29
CA ILE A 741 -17.65 47.91 -14.25
C ILE A 741 -18.29 47.94 -15.64
N TYR A 742 -18.03 46.90 -16.42
CA TYR A 742 -18.48 46.72 -17.79
C TYR A 742 -19.71 45.82 -17.88
N THR A 743 -20.72 46.25 -18.61
CA THR A 743 -22.02 45.56 -18.71
C THR A 743 -22.38 45.31 -20.18
N PRO A 744 -21.90 44.21 -20.82
CA PRO A 744 -22.29 43.87 -22.19
C PRO A 744 -23.80 43.60 -22.25
N VAL A 745 -24.42 43.67 -23.44
CA VAL A 745 -25.89 43.48 -23.68
C VAL A 745 -26.51 42.50 -22.67
N SER A 746 -27.18 43.07 -21.67
CA SER A 746 -27.64 42.32 -20.50
C SER A 746 -29.07 41.79 -20.69
N ILE A 747 -29.36 40.66 -20.04
CA ILE A 747 -30.70 40.07 -19.96
C ILE A 747 -31.49 40.67 -18.76
N LYS A 748 -30.79 41.31 -17.82
CA LYS A 748 -31.32 41.88 -16.57
C LYS A 748 -30.52 43.13 -16.15
N ASN A 749 -31.17 44.14 -15.60
CA ASN A 749 -30.49 45.35 -15.11
C ASN A 749 -29.55 45.01 -13.95
N ASP A 750 -28.37 45.63 -13.92
CA ASP A 750 -27.50 45.61 -12.75
C ASP A 750 -28.06 46.58 -11.69
N VAL A 751 -28.10 46.17 -10.43
CA VAL A 751 -28.71 46.93 -9.33
C VAL A 751 -27.73 47.07 -8.17
N ASN A 752 -27.57 48.29 -7.68
CA ASN A 752 -26.86 48.59 -6.45
C ASN A 752 -27.80 49.17 -5.40
N ASP A 753 -28.16 48.38 -4.39
CA ASP A 753 -28.84 48.82 -3.17
C ASP A 753 -27.87 48.97 -1.98
N GLY A 754 -26.62 48.52 -2.11
CA GLY A 754 -25.56 48.57 -1.10
C GLY A 754 -24.51 49.67 -1.35
N PHE A 755 -23.24 49.37 -1.05
CA PHE A 755 -22.09 50.28 -1.28
C PHE A 755 -21.21 49.81 -2.43
N ILE A 756 -20.91 50.70 -3.37
CA ILE A 756 -19.89 50.48 -4.40
C ILE A 756 -18.86 51.59 -4.30
N ILE A 757 -17.59 51.22 -4.22
CA ILE A 757 -16.45 52.13 -4.21
C ILE A 757 -15.58 51.78 -5.41
N GLN A 758 -15.45 52.73 -6.31
CA GLN A 758 -14.68 52.59 -7.54
C GLN A 758 -13.52 53.59 -7.55
N ASP A 759 -12.30 53.07 -7.68
CA ASP A 759 -11.05 53.83 -7.78
C ASP A 759 -10.33 53.50 -9.09
N THR A 760 -11.00 53.78 -10.21
CA THR A 760 -10.47 53.45 -11.55
C THR A 760 -9.71 54.60 -12.19
N GLN A 761 -8.54 54.33 -12.78
CA GLN A 761 -7.76 55.33 -13.54
C GLN A 761 -8.23 55.49 -15.01
N ASP A 762 -9.14 54.63 -15.46
CA ASP A 762 -9.67 54.61 -16.83
C ASP A 762 -11.10 55.16 -16.91
N THR A 763 -11.55 55.53 -18.12
CA THR A 763 -12.94 55.95 -18.35
C THR A 763 -13.90 54.81 -18.01
N ASN A 764 -14.84 55.03 -17.07
CA ASN A 764 -15.80 54.02 -16.67
C ASN A 764 -16.74 53.66 -17.84
N ARG A 765 -16.84 52.37 -18.16
CA ARG A 765 -17.54 51.86 -19.34
C ARG A 765 -18.86 51.17 -18.99
N ILE A 766 -19.89 51.95 -18.66
CA ILE A 766 -21.24 51.42 -18.43
C ILE A 766 -22.03 51.48 -19.74
N TYR A 767 -22.34 50.33 -20.35
CA TYR A 767 -22.99 50.27 -21.66
C TYR A 767 -24.49 49.88 -21.62
N ASN A 768 -25.05 49.52 -20.45
CA ASN A 768 -26.47 49.16 -20.25
C ASN A 768 -27.03 49.67 -18.91
N ALA A 769 -28.35 49.47 -18.70
CA ALA A 769 -29.13 49.83 -17.52
C ALA A 769 -28.51 49.33 -16.19
N PHE A 770 -27.78 50.22 -15.53
CA PHE A 770 -27.29 50.10 -14.16
C PHE A 770 -28.11 51.02 -13.27
N GLU A 771 -28.77 50.47 -12.26
CA GLU A 771 -29.59 51.20 -11.31
C GLU A 771 -28.87 51.32 -9.97
N ASN A 772 -28.47 52.54 -9.60
CA ASN A 772 -27.95 52.83 -8.28
C ASN A 772 -29.06 53.33 -7.37
N ASN A 773 -29.50 52.54 -6.39
CA ASN A 773 -30.40 52.96 -5.30
C ASN A 773 -29.66 53.16 -3.95
N GLY A 774 -28.47 52.60 -3.81
CA GLY A 774 -27.62 52.64 -2.63
C GLY A 774 -26.62 53.81 -2.63
N VAL A 775 -25.34 53.52 -2.35
CA VAL A 775 -24.23 54.47 -2.36
C VAL A 775 -23.19 54.04 -3.40
N PHE A 776 -22.81 54.96 -4.29
CA PHE A 776 -21.78 54.76 -5.31
C PHE A 776 -20.72 55.85 -5.16
N VAL A 777 -19.45 55.47 -5.00
CA VAL A 777 -18.31 56.39 -4.87
C VAL A 777 -17.42 56.26 -6.10
N ASP A 778 -17.24 57.36 -6.83
CA ASP A 778 -16.35 57.46 -7.99
C ASP A 778 -15.18 58.38 -7.63
N TYR A 779 -14.03 57.79 -7.28
CA TYR A 779 -12.86 58.54 -6.80
C TYR A 779 -12.16 59.38 -7.88
N ASN A 780 -12.25 58.99 -9.15
CA ASN A 780 -11.46 59.62 -10.20
C ASN A 780 -12.30 60.47 -11.16
N ARG A 781 -13.59 60.65 -10.86
CA ARG A 781 -14.53 61.51 -11.61
C ARG A 781 -14.65 61.14 -13.09
N PHE A 782 -14.56 59.84 -13.37
CA PHE A 782 -14.60 59.27 -14.71
C PHE A 782 -16.02 58.91 -15.18
N PHE A 783 -17.07 59.39 -14.51
CA PHE A 783 -18.39 59.52 -15.15
C PHE A 783 -18.45 60.73 -16.11
N PRO A 784 -18.03 60.60 -17.39
CA PRO A 784 -18.67 61.40 -18.43
C PRO A 784 -19.01 60.61 -19.72
N GLU A 785 -20.05 61.10 -20.42
CA GLU A 785 -20.16 61.17 -21.90
C GLU A 785 -20.94 60.16 -22.76
N ILE A 786 -21.42 58.98 -22.32
CA ILE A 786 -22.13 58.07 -23.27
C ILE A 786 -23.46 57.56 -22.70
N GLY A 787 -24.57 58.15 -23.14
CA GLY A 787 -25.92 57.64 -22.96
C GLY A 787 -26.47 57.66 -21.53
N PHE A 788 -26.96 58.82 -21.07
CA PHE A 788 -27.76 58.99 -19.83
C PHE A 788 -29.00 58.06 -19.69
N ASN A 789 -29.30 57.22 -20.69
CA ASN A 789 -30.36 56.22 -20.60
C ASN A 789 -29.89 54.90 -19.93
N ALA A 790 -28.58 54.69 -19.77
CA ALA A 790 -28.03 53.43 -19.26
C ALA A 790 -27.63 53.48 -17.77
N PHE A 791 -27.41 54.65 -17.15
CA PHE A 791 -27.16 54.72 -15.69
C PHE A 791 -28.26 55.52 -15.00
N VAL A 792 -29.03 54.85 -14.14
CA VAL A 792 -30.13 55.44 -13.37
C VAL A 792 -29.69 55.59 -11.92
N ASN A 793 -29.49 56.84 -11.48
CA ASN A 793 -29.14 57.14 -10.10
C ASN A 793 -30.38 57.52 -9.28
N ASN A 794 -30.91 56.58 -8.50
CA ASN A 794 -31.93 56.79 -7.47
C ASN A 794 -31.34 56.98 -6.06
N GLY A 795 -30.09 56.58 -5.86
CA GLY A 795 -29.32 56.60 -4.60
C GLY A 795 -28.39 57.81 -4.46
N HIS A 796 -27.28 57.63 -3.71
CA HIS A 796 -26.22 58.61 -3.56
C HIS A 796 -25.04 58.30 -4.49
N LEU A 797 -24.65 59.25 -5.32
CA LEU A 797 -23.41 59.24 -6.09
C LEU A 797 -22.45 60.26 -5.49
N ILE A 798 -21.29 59.81 -5.01
CA ILE A 798 -20.28 60.62 -4.35
C ILE A 798 -19.03 60.72 -5.22
N GLN A 799 -18.54 61.94 -5.42
CA GLN A 799 -17.29 62.22 -6.11
C GLN A 799 -16.41 63.09 -5.22
N PRO A 800 -15.08 62.91 -5.20
CA PRO A 800 -14.23 63.71 -4.34
C PRO A 800 -14.34 65.20 -4.67
N PRO A 801 -14.29 66.12 -3.70
CA PRO A 801 -14.17 67.55 -3.95
C PRO A 801 -12.82 67.88 -4.62
N ALA A 802 -12.78 68.88 -5.52
CA ALA A 802 -11.52 69.44 -6.02
C ALA A 802 -11.41 70.91 -5.71
N GLY A 803 -10.19 71.36 -5.47
CA GLY A 803 -9.91 72.69 -4.94
C GLY A 803 -10.25 72.77 -3.46
N PHE A 804 -10.01 73.94 -2.88
CA PHE A 804 -10.23 74.14 -1.45
C PHE A 804 -11.73 74.15 -1.13
N LEU A 805 -12.13 73.56 0.01
CA LEU A 805 -13.48 73.70 0.51
C LEU A 805 -13.69 75.13 1.03
N SER A 806 -14.79 75.77 0.64
CA SER A 806 -15.09 77.16 1.03
C SER A 806 -16.18 77.22 2.12
N PRO A 807 -15.83 77.51 3.40
CA PRO A 807 -16.79 77.59 4.49
C PRO A 807 -17.98 78.50 4.18
N GLY A 808 -19.18 78.01 4.41
CA GLY A 808 -20.42 78.75 4.20
C GLY A 808 -20.83 78.98 2.73
N LYS A 809 -20.16 78.33 1.77
CA LYS A 809 -20.52 78.38 0.34
C LYS A 809 -20.98 77.02 -0.15
N ARG A 810 -22.10 76.96 -0.87
CA ARG A 810 -22.61 75.72 -1.47
C ARG A 810 -21.71 75.26 -2.62
N GLU A 811 -21.30 73.99 -2.62
CA GLU A 811 -20.48 73.34 -3.64
C GLU A 811 -21.24 72.15 -4.29
N PHE A 812 -21.40 72.15 -5.61
CA PHE A 812 -22.38 71.29 -6.33
C PHE A 812 -21.80 70.01 -6.94
N TYR A 813 -20.63 69.56 -6.51
CA TYR A 813 -19.83 68.53 -7.20
C TYR A 813 -19.65 67.21 -6.45
N VAL A 814 -20.18 67.12 -5.22
CA VAL A 814 -19.73 66.09 -4.28
C VAL A 814 -20.77 65.01 -4.03
N VAL A 815 -22.07 65.32 -4.04
CA VAL A 815 -23.14 64.34 -3.74
C VAL A 815 -24.36 64.53 -4.64
N ASN A 816 -24.63 63.62 -5.56
CA ASN A 816 -25.89 63.61 -6.32
C ASN A 816 -26.86 62.58 -5.72
N LYS A 817 -28.05 63.03 -5.29
CA LYS A 817 -29.07 62.17 -4.69
C LYS A 817 -30.29 62.03 -5.62
N GLY A 818 -30.71 60.78 -5.84
CA GLY A 818 -32.01 60.48 -6.46
C GLY A 818 -33.18 60.49 -5.46
N SER A 819 -34.41 60.45 -5.97
CA SER A 819 -35.63 60.61 -5.17
C SER A 819 -35.94 59.46 -4.21
N SER A 820 -35.27 58.31 -4.33
CA SER A 820 -35.65 57.04 -3.70
C SER A 820 -34.47 56.30 -3.05
N ALA A 821 -33.48 57.02 -2.53
CA ALA A 821 -32.27 56.43 -1.96
C ALA A 821 -32.55 55.49 -0.77
N VAL A 822 -31.93 54.30 -0.77
CA VAL A 822 -32.02 53.29 0.31
C VAL A 822 -31.37 53.80 1.61
N TYR A 823 -30.23 54.48 1.48
CA TYR A 823 -29.48 55.02 2.63
C TYR A 823 -29.88 56.46 2.97
N THR A 824 -29.91 56.76 4.27
CA THR A 824 -29.94 58.12 4.79
C THR A 824 -28.50 58.60 5.00
N LEU A 825 -28.17 59.76 4.43
CA LEU A 825 -26.90 60.46 4.67
C LEU A 825 -27.00 61.22 6.00
N GLY A 826 -26.10 60.92 6.92
CA GLY A 826 -25.89 61.63 8.17
C GLY A 826 -24.90 62.77 8.04
N ASN A 827 -24.15 63.05 9.12
CA ASN A 827 -23.12 64.08 9.13
C ASN A 827 -21.94 63.71 8.22
N ILE A 828 -21.29 64.73 7.66
CA ILE A 828 -20.02 64.60 6.94
C ILE A 828 -18.93 65.11 7.87
N TRP A 829 -17.98 64.24 8.22
CA TRP A 829 -16.95 64.53 9.22
C TRP A 829 -15.62 64.90 8.56
N ALA A 830 -14.87 65.79 9.21
CA ALA A 830 -13.52 66.20 8.80
C ALA A 830 -12.45 65.18 9.21
N ASN A 831 -12.82 64.20 10.04
CA ASN A 831 -11.94 63.16 10.51
C ASN A 831 -12.69 61.85 10.77
N LYS A 832 -11.95 60.74 10.76
CA LYS A 832 -12.45 59.39 10.99
C LYS A 832 -13.07 59.17 12.38
N ASN A 833 -12.70 59.99 13.36
CA ASN A 833 -13.15 59.86 14.75
C ASN A 833 -14.48 60.59 15.02
N HIS A 834 -15.08 61.22 14.00
CA HIS A 834 -16.36 61.92 14.08
C HIS A 834 -16.38 63.04 15.14
N THR A 835 -15.27 63.76 15.30
CA THR A 835 -15.19 64.86 16.29
C THR A 835 -15.43 66.24 15.69
N LEU A 836 -15.28 66.40 14.38
CA LEU A 836 -15.41 67.67 13.66
C LEU A 836 -16.32 67.47 12.44
N ILE A 837 -17.37 68.29 12.31
CA ILE A 837 -18.30 68.23 11.18
C ILE A 837 -17.71 69.08 10.06
N ALA A 838 -17.38 68.47 8.91
CA ALA A 838 -16.80 69.16 7.77
C ALA A 838 -17.85 69.87 6.91
N ALA A 839 -19.04 69.29 6.73
CA ALA A 839 -20.05 69.86 5.85
C ALA A 839 -21.46 69.36 6.20
N ASN A 840 -22.46 70.14 5.82
CA ASN A 840 -23.85 69.71 5.75
C ASN A 840 -24.22 69.46 4.29
N ALA A 841 -24.78 68.30 3.97
CA ALA A 841 -25.31 68.04 2.64
C ALA A 841 -26.68 68.70 2.46
N ASN A 842 -26.87 69.44 1.38
CA ASN A 842 -28.17 69.89 0.94
C ASN A 842 -28.75 68.89 -0.07
N ILE A 843 -29.79 68.21 0.36
CA ILE A 843 -30.37 67.07 -0.36
C ILE A 843 -31.14 67.50 -1.62
N SER A 844 -31.68 68.72 -1.67
CA SER A 844 -32.55 69.16 -2.77
C SER A 844 -31.79 69.52 -4.06
N ASP A 845 -30.55 69.98 -3.93
CA ASP A 845 -29.72 70.43 -5.06
C ASP A 845 -28.39 69.67 -5.18
N GLY A 846 -28.15 68.67 -4.32
CA GLY A 846 -26.93 67.85 -4.35
C GLY A 846 -25.66 68.61 -3.97
N SER A 847 -25.79 69.74 -3.26
CA SER A 847 -24.65 70.54 -2.84
C SER A 847 -24.17 70.18 -1.44
N LEU A 848 -22.89 70.45 -1.18
CA LEU A 848 -22.34 70.48 0.17
C LEU A 848 -22.19 71.92 0.65
N LEU A 849 -22.49 72.16 1.91
CA LEU A 849 -22.21 73.41 2.61
C LEU A 849 -21.09 73.16 3.64
N PRO A 850 -19.83 73.47 3.30
CA PRO A 850 -18.70 73.30 4.21
C PRO A 850 -18.87 74.18 5.46
N THR A 851 -18.51 73.66 6.62
CA THR A 851 -18.49 74.38 7.91
C THR A 851 -17.16 75.10 8.09
N VAL A 852 -16.98 75.76 9.23
CA VAL A 852 -15.68 76.34 9.64
C VAL A 852 -14.57 75.31 9.82
N ASP A 853 -14.92 74.03 10.06
CA ASP A 853 -13.97 72.94 10.27
C ASP A 853 -13.63 72.19 8.97
N ALA A 854 -14.26 72.55 7.84
CA ALA A 854 -13.97 71.94 6.54
C ALA A 854 -12.52 72.13 6.05
N PRO A 855 -11.89 73.31 6.20
CA PRO A 855 -10.56 73.55 5.65
C PRO A 855 -9.42 72.75 6.30
N VAL A 856 -9.66 72.14 7.48
CA VAL A 856 -8.66 71.29 8.15
C VAL A 856 -8.77 69.82 7.77
N ALA A 857 -9.73 69.46 6.91
CA ALA A 857 -9.91 68.08 6.45
C ALA A 857 -8.98 67.76 5.28
N ASP A 858 -8.29 66.61 5.36
CA ASP A 858 -7.62 65.99 4.21
C ASP A 858 -8.55 65.00 3.49
N SER A 859 -9.53 64.45 4.21
CA SER A 859 -10.59 63.58 3.70
C SER A 859 -11.92 63.91 4.37
N LEU A 860 -13.01 63.81 3.62
CA LEU A 860 -14.37 63.86 4.12
C LEU A 860 -14.86 62.45 4.43
N PHE A 861 -15.47 62.24 5.60
CA PHE A 861 -16.05 60.96 6.01
C PHE A 861 -17.57 61.06 5.99
N PHE A 862 -18.21 60.45 5.00
CA PHE A 862 -19.65 60.44 4.82
C PHE A 862 -20.28 59.27 5.59
N SER A 863 -21.11 59.57 6.59
CA SER A 863 -21.82 58.55 7.37
C SER A 863 -23.15 58.21 6.72
N PHE A 864 -23.35 56.97 6.28
CA PHE A 864 -24.60 56.47 5.72
C PHE A 864 -25.25 55.45 6.64
N SER A 865 -26.57 55.49 6.76
CA SER A 865 -27.35 54.51 7.54
C SER A 865 -28.60 54.05 6.80
N ALA A 866 -28.82 52.74 6.75
CA ALA A 866 -30.07 52.09 6.31
C ALA A 866 -30.50 51.07 7.38
N ALA A 867 -31.62 50.36 7.18
CA ALA A 867 -32.33 49.62 8.22
C ALA A 867 -31.55 48.37 8.71
N GLY A 868 -30.51 48.58 9.52
CA GLY A 868 -29.67 47.54 10.10
C GLY A 868 -28.15 47.72 9.88
N CYS A 869 -27.71 48.68 9.06
CA CYS A 869 -26.28 48.96 8.87
C CYS A 869 -25.94 50.45 8.80
N THR A 870 -24.82 50.82 9.42
CA THR A 870 -24.20 52.16 9.34
C THR A 870 -22.79 52.03 8.80
N LYS A 871 -22.39 52.91 7.89
CA LYS A 871 -21.08 52.86 7.24
C LYS A 871 -20.54 54.26 6.98
N ASP A 872 -19.27 54.44 7.32
CA ASP A 872 -18.51 55.63 6.93
C ASP A 872 -17.73 55.37 5.65
N VAL A 873 -17.91 56.26 4.69
CA VAL A 873 -17.23 56.27 3.41
C VAL A 873 -16.25 57.45 3.42
N PRO A 874 -14.93 57.20 3.51
CA PRO A 874 -13.94 58.27 3.35
C PRO A 874 -13.89 58.70 1.89
N VAL A 875 -13.62 59.98 1.65
CA VAL A 875 -13.43 60.57 0.31
C VAL A 875 -12.36 61.65 0.42
N ASN A 876 -11.27 61.52 -0.33
CA ASN A 876 -10.16 62.46 -0.25
C ASN A 876 -10.51 63.82 -0.87
N ILE A 877 -10.00 64.90 -0.27
CA ILE A 877 -10.13 66.24 -0.83
C ILE A 877 -8.93 66.49 -1.75
N ASN A 878 -9.19 66.72 -3.03
CA ASN A 878 -8.15 67.04 -3.99
C ASN A 878 -7.86 68.55 -4.01
N ASN A 879 -7.05 69.02 -3.05
CA ASN A 879 -6.71 70.44 -2.89
C ASN A 879 -5.81 71.00 -4.01
N SER A 880 -5.21 70.15 -4.85
CA SER A 880 -4.36 70.55 -5.99
C SER A 880 -4.58 69.59 -7.15
N PRO A 881 -5.71 69.73 -7.88
CA PRO A 881 -6.06 68.81 -8.95
C PRO A 881 -5.00 68.86 -10.07
N ASN A 882 -4.21 67.79 -10.20
CA ASN A 882 -3.32 67.63 -11.35
C ASN A 882 -4.14 67.16 -12.56
N CYS A 883 -4.47 68.07 -13.47
CA CYS A 883 -5.24 67.75 -14.68
C CYS A 883 -4.45 66.95 -15.73
N GLY A 884 -3.17 66.60 -15.49
CA GLY A 884 -2.35 65.81 -16.42
C GLY A 884 -2.11 66.46 -17.79
N GLY A 885 -2.36 67.77 -17.91
CA GLY A 885 -2.35 68.50 -19.19
C GLY A 885 -3.61 68.34 -20.05
N ILE A 886 -4.65 67.64 -19.56
CA ILE A 886 -5.92 67.44 -20.26
C ILE A 886 -6.99 68.33 -19.61
N TYR A 887 -7.41 69.38 -20.31
CA TYR A 887 -8.49 70.27 -19.88
C TYR A 887 -9.77 69.97 -20.68
N LYS A 888 -10.91 69.89 -19.99
CA LYS A 888 -12.21 69.60 -20.60
C LYS A 888 -12.82 70.91 -21.13
N ASN A 889 -12.95 71.05 -22.44
CA ASN A 889 -13.65 72.18 -23.05
C ASN A 889 -15.17 72.03 -22.87
N LEU A 890 -15.77 72.92 -22.10
CA LEU A 890 -17.21 72.98 -21.84
C LEU A 890 -17.81 74.20 -22.54
N LEU A 891 -18.74 73.96 -23.48
CA LEU A 891 -19.49 75.04 -24.09
C LEU A 891 -20.67 75.41 -23.19
N TYR A 892 -20.70 76.64 -22.68
CA TYR A 892 -21.88 77.19 -22.01
C TYR A 892 -22.95 77.52 -23.05
N THR A 893 -24.08 76.82 -22.97
CA THR A 893 -25.25 76.94 -23.85
C THR A 893 -26.37 77.77 -23.23
N GLY A 894 -26.37 77.99 -21.91
CA GLY A 894 -27.43 78.75 -21.21
C GLY A 894 -28.83 78.17 -21.42
N SER A 895 -28.93 76.87 -21.71
CA SER A 895 -30.14 76.22 -22.20
C SER A 895 -31.26 76.06 -21.17
N ALA A 896 -30.98 76.23 -19.88
CA ALA A 896 -31.97 76.18 -18.82
C ALA A 896 -32.18 77.55 -18.17
N ASP A 897 -31.09 78.19 -17.73
CA ASP A 897 -31.09 79.51 -17.07
C ASP A 897 -29.68 80.14 -17.14
N SER A 898 -29.45 81.24 -16.40
CA SER A 898 -28.14 81.89 -16.31
C SER A 898 -27.23 81.34 -15.20
N ASP A 899 -27.66 80.36 -14.39
CA ASP A 899 -26.91 79.90 -13.22
C ASP A 899 -25.69 79.05 -13.62
N TRP A 900 -24.51 79.46 -13.15
CA TRP A 900 -23.26 78.70 -13.31
C TRP A 900 -23.39 77.27 -12.79
N ASN A 901 -24.11 77.10 -11.68
CA ASN A 901 -24.23 75.82 -10.98
C ASN A 901 -25.31 74.91 -11.56
N ASN A 902 -26.02 75.35 -12.61
CA ASN A 902 -26.94 74.47 -13.32
C ASN A 902 -26.23 73.75 -14.47
N ARG A 903 -25.93 72.46 -14.26
CA ARG A 903 -25.25 71.60 -15.24
C ARG A 903 -25.93 71.58 -16.61
N MET A 904 -27.24 71.81 -16.67
CA MET A 904 -28.01 71.80 -17.92
C MET A 904 -27.66 72.96 -18.85
N ASN A 905 -26.90 73.93 -18.37
CA ASN A 905 -26.43 75.07 -19.15
C ASN A 905 -25.10 74.83 -19.88
N TYR A 906 -24.51 73.64 -19.79
CA TYR A 906 -23.26 73.31 -20.46
C TYR A 906 -23.48 72.17 -21.45
N SER A 907 -22.64 72.07 -22.47
CA SER A 907 -22.47 70.89 -23.32
C SER A 907 -21.12 70.26 -22.98
N PRO A 908 -21.06 69.00 -22.48
CA PRO A 908 -22.07 67.94 -22.56
C PRO A 908 -22.94 67.75 -21.29
N LYS A 909 -23.45 68.83 -20.68
CA LYS A 909 -24.21 68.87 -19.42
C LYS A 909 -23.40 68.54 -18.18
N LEU A 910 -22.12 68.93 -18.21
CA LEU A 910 -21.21 68.83 -17.08
C LEU A 910 -21.05 70.19 -16.42
N LEU A 911 -21.06 70.17 -15.11
CA LEU A 911 -20.77 71.32 -14.27
C LEU A 911 -19.23 71.60 -14.35
N PRO A 912 -18.78 72.86 -14.54
CA PRO A 912 -17.35 73.17 -14.65
C PRO A 912 -16.51 72.93 -13.39
N GLY A 913 -15.41 72.21 -13.52
CA GLY A 913 -14.44 72.00 -12.43
C GLY A 913 -13.12 72.73 -12.63
N PRO A 914 -12.15 72.56 -11.71
CA PRO A 914 -10.80 73.14 -11.84
C PRO A 914 -10.03 72.71 -13.11
N CYS A 915 -10.39 71.58 -13.73
CA CYS A 915 -9.82 71.10 -14.98
C CYS A 915 -10.73 71.36 -16.21
N SER A 916 -11.57 72.39 -16.16
CA SER A 916 -12.55 72.68 -17.23
C SER A 916 -12.33 74.07 -17.85
N ASP A 917 -12.19 74.09 -19.17
CA ASP A 917 -12.16 75.30 -19.99
C ASP A 917 -13.57 75.66 -20.43
N VAL A 918 -14.17 76.68 -19.82
CA VAL A 918 -15.53 77.10 -20.14
C VAL A 918 -15.50 78.12 -21.26
N VAL A 919 -16.10 77.78 -22.39
CA VAL A 919 -16.30 78.70 -23.52
C VAL A 919 -17.77 79.12 -23.52
N SER A 920 -18.03 80.42 -23.46
CA SER A 920 -19.38 80.98 -23.48
C SER A 920 -19.61 81.82 -24.75
N ASN A 921 -20.85 81.80 -25.23
CA ASN A 921 -21.29 82.67 -26.32
C ASN A 921 -21.48 84.12 -25.78
N PRO A 922 -20.93 85.17 -26.43
CA PRO A 922 -21.02 86.56 -26.00
C PRO A 922 -22.44 87.17 -25.97
N PHE A 923 -23.49 86.39 -26.21
CA PHE A 923 -24.90 86.78 -26.04
C PHE A 923 -25.61 86.14 -24.83
N LEU A 924 -24.95 85.23 -24.10
CA LEU A 924 -25.54 84.54 -22.95
C LEU A 924 -25.02 85.11 -21.63
N ASN A 925 -25.94 85.43 -20.72
CA ASN A 925 -25.59 85.85 -19.36
C ASN A 925 -25.26 84.64 -18.50
N LEU A 926 -24.15 84.74 -17.76
CA LEU A 926 -23.65 83.69 -16.89
C LEU A 926 -23.45 84.26 -15.49
N THR A 927 -24.20 83.75 -14.53
CA THR A 927 -24.25 84.25 -13.15
C THR A 927 -23.79 83.19 -12.18
N VAL A 928 -22.91 83.55 -11.24
CA VAL A 928 -22.62 82.74 -10.05
C VAL A 928 -23.48 83.25 -8.89
N PRO A 929 -24.51 82.52 -8.44
CA PRO A 929 -25.46 83.01 -7.43
C PRO A 929 -24.83 83.23 -6.05
N THR A 930 -25.42 84.14 -5.26
CA THR A 930 -25.00 84.41 -3.88
C THR A 930 -24.94 83.13 -3.04
N GLY A 931 -23.86 82.99 -2.26
CA GLY A 931 -23.66 81.86 -1.34
C GLY A 931 -23.29 80.54 -2.03
N THR A 932 -22.99 80.56 -3.32
CA THR A 932 -22.51 79.39 -4.08
C THR A 932 -21.04 79.55 -4.47
N LYS A 933 -20.43 78.43 -4.90
CA LYS A 933 -19.08 78.40 -5.44
C LYS A 933 -19.06 77.86 -6.87
N ALA A 934 -18.42 78.61 -7.76
CA ALA A 934 -18.14 78.23 -9.14
C ALA A 934 -16.64 77.98 -9.32
N ARG A 935 -16.27 77.07 -10.24
CA ARG A 935 -14.89 76.65 -10.51
C ARG A 935 -14.62 76.53 -12.01
N ALA A 936 -13.46 76.93 -12.49
CA ALA A 936 -13.00 76.68 -13.86
C ALA A 936 -11.46 76.70 -13.93
N HIS A 937 -10.89 76.10 -14.98
CA HIS A 937 -9.51 76.37 -15.40
C HIS A 937 -9.47 77.72 -16.14
N THR A 938 -10.21 77.84 -17.23
CA THR A 938 -10.42 79.12 -17.94
C THR A 938 -11.90 79.40 -18.17
N LEU A 939 -12.25 80.69 -18.28
CA LEU A 939 -13.54 81.15 -18.79
C LEU A 939 -13.28 82.10 -19.96
N GLN A 940 -13.69 81.71 -21.15
CA GLN A 940 -13.49 82.46 -22.39
C GLN A 940 -14.83 82.83 -23.03
N PHE A 941 -14.95 84.07 -23.48
CA PHE A 941 -16.05 84.50 -24.34
C PHE A 941 -15.57 84.55 -25.79
N THR A 942 -16.30 83.96 -26.74
CA THR A 942 -15.87 83.98 -28.15
C THR A 942 -15.84 85.42 -28.70
N PRO A 943 -14.80 85.81 -29.46
CA PRO A 943 -14.64 87.20 -29.90
C PRO A 943 -15.66 87.56 -30.99
N TYR A 944 -16.56 88.48 -30.69
CA TYR A 944 -17.44 89.15 -31.67
C TYR A 944 -17.45 90.67 -31.45
N SER A 945 -17.71 91.40 -32.53
CA SER A 945 -17.53 92.86 -32.64
C SER A 945 -18.53 93.74 -31.86
N TYR A 946 -19.45 93.17 -31.06
CA TYR A 946 -20.31 93.91 -30.13
C TYR A 946 -20.72 93.03 -28.92
N PRO A 947 -20.31 93.32 -27.67
CA PRO A 947 -20.65 92.50 -26.51
C PRO A 947 -21.94 92.94 -25.81
N SER A 948 -22.80 91.99 -25.44
CA SER A 948 -23.90 92.19 -24.48
C SER A 948 -24.03 91.09 -23.42
N ALA A 949 -23.13 90.10 -23.39
CA ALA A 949 -23.07 89.11 -22.31
C ALA A 949 -22.38 89.68 -21.07
N HIS A 950 -22.94 89.35 -19.90
CA HIS A 950 -22.35 89.62 -18.60
C HIS A 950 -21.98 88.30 -17.91
N PHE A 951 -20.73 88.20 -17.46
CA PHE A 951 -20.38 87.31 -16.34
C PHE A 951 -20.60 88.07 -15.05
N LEU A 952 -21.49 87.58 -14.18
CA LEU A 952 -21.81 88.21 -12.90
C LEU A 952 -21.59 87.22 -11.76
N ALA A 953 -20.58 87.47 -10.94
CA ALA A 953 -20.48 86.82 -9.63
C ALA A 953 -21.26 87.66 -8.61
N GLU A 954 -22.40 87.16 -8.14
CA GLU A 954 -23.26 87.89 -7.20
C GLU A 954 -22.54 88.10 -5.85
N PRO A 955 -22.85 89.17 -5.08
CA PRO A 955 -22.24 89.40 -3.78
C PRO A 955 -22.32 88.17 -2.87
N GLY A 956 -21.19 87.78 -2.28
CA GLY A 956 -21.10 86.62 -1.40
C GLY A 956 -21.03 85.26 -2.12
N SER A 957 -20.92 85.22 -3.44
CA SER A 957 -20.45 84.02 -4.17
C SER A 957 -18.92 83.87 -4.10
N VAL A 958 -18.41 82.70 -4.48
CA VAL A 958 -16.97 82.45 -4.70
C VAL A 958 -16.78 81.95 -6.12
N PHE A 959 -15.82 82.53 -6.84
CA PHE A 959 -15.36 82.01 -8.12
C PHE A 959 -13.89 81.65 -8.00
N GLU A 960 -13.58 80.37 -8.13
CA GLU A 960 -12.22 79.82 -8.05
C GLU A 960 -11.74 79.50 -9.47
N LEU A 961 -10.71 80.23 -9.90
CA LEU A 961 -9.99 79.96 -11.14
C LEU A 961 -8.68 79.26 -10.78
N ASP A 962 -8.44 78.08 -11.36
CA ASP A 962 -7.18 77.38 -11.21
C ASP A 962 -6.14 77.98 -12.17
N ALA A 963 -5.50 79.07 -11.74
CA ALA A 963 -4.43 79.74 -12.48
C ALA A 963 -3.08 79.11 -12.15
N THR A 964 -2.86 77.87 -12.62
CA THR A 964 -1.49 77.33 -12.75
C THR A 964 -0.78 77.85 -14.01
N ASN A 965 -1.42 78.76 -14.76
CA ASN A 965 -0.79 79.78 -15.62
C ASN A 965 -1.60 81.07 -15.66
#